data_AF-A0A7N0V671-F1
#
_entry.id   AF-A0A7N0V671-F1
#
_cell.length_a   1.000
_cell.length_b   1.000
_cell.length_c   1.000
_cell.angle_alpha   90.00
_cell.angle_beta   90.00
_cell.angle_gamma   90.00
#
_symmetry.space_group_name_H-M   'P 1'
#
loop_
_entity.id
_entity.type
_entity.pdbx_description
1 polymer ?
#
loop_
_entity_poly.entity_id
_entity_poly.type
_entity_poly.pdbx_seq_one_letter_code
_entity_poly.pdbx_strand_id
1 'polypeptide(L)'
;MAKTLLSVPNFPRPAEFPARSFSRRLVILPFQSYKPVFSAPFARLVLKPPAAIGPDGKFYPDPAEDDPPEAPEDTQHGMSKFDQIHRQAARARKAKEEDFKKHQSVFLQAIADVEDAPDESSRGVRSAEDDGGDDLFGDIDKAIAMKRKEFVKQGLLKPNPKKEEKEAAVGVPEEALEGIEELEADEVIDLDEIDELTGLRIVNEHLDDEDEDENEVSKVNGWSTDSSFDLDFDSFGKSKARIVEPKFRITLAELLDESRVVPISVYGNLEVEITGIQHDSRLVNSGDLFVCCVGRKTDGHLFLTEADKRGAVAVVASKEIDIEETLGCKALVIVEDTSAVLAALAASFYQHPSRSMAVIGITGTSGKTSTAYLIKGMYEAMGLRTGLLSTVAHYLHGDNILDLSDEAPDAVLVQNVMAKMLHNGTEAVVMEASSRELHLGRCDEVDFDIAVFTNLTRDHGEFPGTEEEYKDAKAKLFSRMVDPDRHRKVVNIDDPNAPFFITQGNPEVPVVTFGMENKTADVHPLKYDLSLFETQVLVSTPQGLLEISSGLLGRHNIYNILATIAVGIAVGAPLEDIVRGIEEVDAVPGRCELIDEEQAFGVIVDYAQTPNGLSRLLDSVRELGPRRIITVFGCPGEKDRGKRPAMTKIATDKSDVVLLTSDNPRTEDPLDILDDMLAGVGWTMQDYLKYGENDYYPPLPNGHRLFLHDIRRVAVRAAVAMGEEGDVVVVAGKGHETYHIEGDKKDFFDDREECREALQYVDELHQAGIDTSEFPWRLPESH
;
A
#
# COMPACT_ATOMS: atom_id res chain seq x y z
N MET A 1 25.47 -7.93 -67.51
CA MET A 1 26.09 -6.88 -68.35
C MET A 1 26.67 -5.81 -67.44
N ALA A 2 27.95 -5.42 -67.66
CA ALA A 2 28.76 -4.33 -67.07
C ALA A 2 28.99 -4.33 -65.53
N LYS A 3 30.18 -4.69 -64.98
CA LYS A 3 31.49 -3.97 -64.84
C LYS A 3 31.38 -2.66 -64.00
N THR A 4 32.18 -2.36 -62.95
CA THR A 4 33.67 -2.34 -62.90
C THR A 4 34.25 -2.08 -61.46
N LEU A 5 35.19 -2.93 -61.02
CA LEU A 5 36.49 -2.79 -60.26
C LEU A 5 36.77 -1.90 -59.01
N LEU A 6 37.46 -2.57 -58.04
CA LEU A 6 38.63 -2.19 -57.17
C LEU A 6 38.45 -1.13 -56.05
N SER A 7 38.93 -1.25 -54.79
CA SER A 7 40.18 -1.84 -54.24
C SER A 7 40.11 -2.04 -52.70
N VAL A 8 41.03 -2.83 -52.15
CA VAL A 8 41.23 -3.19 -50.72
C VAL A 8 42.55 -2.55 -50.21
N PRO A 9 42.72 -2.30 -48.90
CA PRO A 9 44.03 -2.46 -48.27
C PRO A 9 44.05 -3.39 -47.03
N ASN A 10 45.23 -4.00 -46.86
CA ASN A 10 45.61 -5.13 -46.00
C ASN A 10 45.92 -4.77 -44.53
N PHE A 11 45.73 -5.76 -43.65
CA PHE A 11 46.33 -5.91 -42.31
C PHE A 11 47.87 -6.06 -42.34
N PRO A 12 48.53 -5.80 -41.20
CA PRO A 12 49.52 -6.76 -40.69
C PRO A 12 49.40 -7.08 -39.18
N ARG A 13 49.97 -8.24 -38.83
CA ARG A 13 50.01 -8.94 -37.54
C ARG A 13 51.26 -8.57 -36.68
N PRO A 14 51.43 -9.08 -35.44
CA PRO A 14 52.06 -8.39 -34.31
C PRO A 14 53.57 -8.62 -34.15
N ALA A 15 54.22 -7.81 -33.31
CA ALA A 15 55.61 -7.95 -32.89
C ALA A 15 55.76 -7.99 -31.36
N GLU A 16 56.67 -8.83 -30.90
CA GLU A 16 57.02 -9.19 -29.52
C GLU A 16 58.02 -8.21 -28.85
N PHE A 17 57.85 -8.01 -27.52
CA PHE A 17 58.82 -7.80 -26.41
C PHE A 17 60.00 -6.77 -26.52
N PRO A 18 60.40 -6.08 -25.41
CA PRO A 18 61.01 -6.74 -24.26
C PRO A 18 60.77 -6.17 -22.84
N ALA A 19 61.02 -7.05 -21.87
CA ALA A 19 61.13 -6.79 -20.45
C ALA A 19 62.31 -5.85 -20.10
N ARG A 20 62.11 -4.96 -19.12
CA ARG A 20 63.19 -4.29 -18.39
C ARG A 20 62.93 -4.32 -16.89
N SER A 21 63.77 -5.09 -16.20
CA SER A 21 64.03 -5.01 -14.77
C SER A 21 64.80 -3.72 -14.44
N PHE A 22 64.41 -2.99 -13.40
CA PHE A 22 65.36 -2.15 -12.65
C PHE A 22 65.05 -2.22 -11.15
N SER A 23 66.09 -2.61 -10.41
CA SER A 23 66.11 -2.73 -8.96
C SER A 23 66.58 -1.43 -8.29
N ARG A 24 66.16 -1.25 -7.03
CA ARG A 24 66.83 -0.54 -5.93
C ARG A 24 66.91 1.00 -6.00
N ARG A 25 66.27 1.68 -5.04
CA ARG A 25 66.90 2.08 -3.75
C ARG A 25 65.91 2.86 -2.88
N LEU A 26 65.64 2.29 -1.71
CA LEU A 26 65.21 3.00 -0.50
C LEU A 26 66.18 4.16 -0.23
N VAL A 27 65.64 5.36 -0.03
CA VAL A 27 66.34 6.47 0.63
C VAL A 27 65.62 6.68 1.96
N ILE A 28 66.27 6.23 3.03
CA ILE A 28 65.94 6.57 4.42
C ILE A 28 66.77 7.80 4.76
N LEU A 29 66.11 8.87 5.21
CA LEU A 29 66.73 9.97 5.96
C LEU A 29 65.90 10.25 7.23
N PRO A 30 66.53 10.72 8.33
CA PRO A 30 66.13 10.36 9.68
C PRO A 30 65.41 11.48 10.46
N PHE A 31 64.58 11.03 11.42
CA PHE A 31 64.23 11.63 12.71
C PHE A 31 63.96 13.14 12.81
N GLN A 32 62.72 13.49 13.17
CA GLN A 32 62.50 14.37 14.33
C GLN A 32 61.11 14.17 14.96
N SER A 33 61.16 13.97 16.28
CA SER A 33 60.06 13.74 17.20
C SER A 33 59.25 15.02 17.48
N TYR A 34 57.93 14.96 17.35
CA TYR A 34 57.02 15.87 18.05
C TYR A 34 55.85 15.10 18.65
N LYS A 35 55.73 15.19 19.98
CA LYS A 35 54.59 14.70 20.77
C LYS A 35 53.40 15.63 20.52
N PRO A 36 52.16 15.14 20.32
CA PRO A 36 50.98 15.97 20.46
C PRO A 36 50.57 16.05 21.93
N VAL A 37 50.23 17.27 22.34
CA VAL A 37 49.70 17.63 23.65
C VAL A 37 48.25 17.14 23.74
N PHE A 38 47.93 16.39 24.78
CA PHE A 38 46.55 16.04 25.13
C PHE A 38 45.81 17.30 25.62
N SER A 39 44.77 17.72 24.90
CA SER A 39 43.73 18.61 25.41
C SER A 39 42.56 17.78 25.93
N ALA A 40 42.11 18.08 27.16
CA ALA A 40 41.01 17.41 27.85
C ALA A 40 39.66 17.51 27.09
N PRO A 41 38.73 16.56 27.28
CA PRO A 41 37.40 16.63 26.67
C PRO A 41 36.52 17.61 27.45
N PHE A 42 35.86 18.52 26.71
CA PHE A 42 34.72 19.28 27.20
C PHE A 42 33.55 18.33 27.42
N ALA A 43 33.07 18.23 28.66
CA ALA A 43 31.81 17.55 28.98
C ALA A 43 30.64 18.36 28.40
N ARG A 44 29.98 17.83 27.36
CA ARG A 44 28.64 18.28 26.95
C ARG A 44 27.65 17.79 27.99
N LEU A 45 27.06 18.71 28.76
CA LEU A 45 25.86 18.44 29.53
C LEU A 45 24.71 18.15 28.56
N VAL A 46 24.28 16.89 28.47
CA VAL A 46 23.04 16.51 27.80
C VAL A 46 21.90 16.79 28.78
N LEU A 47 21.10 17.83 28.50
CA LEU A 47 19.82 18.05 29.17
C LEU A 47 18.81 17.04 28.59
N LYS A 48 18.36 16.09 29.42
CA LYS A 48 17.32 15.10 29.04
C LYS A 48 15.98 15.80 28.76
N PRO A 49 15.29 15.49 27.65
CA PRO A 49 13.89 15.88 27.45
C PRO A 49 12.95 15.07 28.38
N PRO A 50 11.72 15.56 28.67
CA PRO A 50 10.79 14.87 29.56
C PRO A 50 10.24 13.60 28.91
N ALA A 51 10.21 12.49 29.66
CA ALA A 51 9.72 11.20 29.17
C ALA A 51 8.19 11.13 29.08
N ALA A 52 7.70 10.20 28.25
CA ALA A 52 6.27 9.94 28.08
C ALA A 52 5.67 9.16 29.28
N ILE A 53 4.49 9.59 29.70
CA ILE A 53 3.65 8.90 30.69
C ILE A 53 2.65 8.03 29.92
N GLY A 54 2.59 6.73 30.24
CA GLY A 54 1.65 5.80 29.62
C GLY A 54 0.21 5.97 30.16
N PRO A 55 -0.78 5.31 29.53
CA PRO A 55 -2.20 5.42 29.88
C PRO A 55 -2.56 4.89 31.29
N ASP A 56 -1.63 4.21 31.96
CA ASP A 56 -1.71 3.74 33.36
C ASP A 56 -1.02 4.70 34.35
N GLY A 57 -0.56 5.87 33.89
CA GLY A 57 0.15 6.85 34.71
C GLY A 57 1.60 6.47 35.04
N LYS A 58 2.15 5.40 34.45
CA LYS A 58 3.53 4.95 34.68
C LYS A 58 4.49 5.48 33.62
N PHE A 59 5.74 5.67 34.04
CA PHE A 59 6.86 6.01 33.18
C PHE A 59 7.27 4.78 32.37
N TYR A 60 7.26 4.88 31.04
CA TYR A 60 7.88 3.91 30.15
C TYR A 60 9.21 4.50 29.65
N PRO A 61 10.33 3.74 29.70
CA PRO A 61 11.55 4.18 29.06
C PRO A 61 11.33 4.30 27.55
N ASP A 62 12.05 5.23 26.93
CA ASP A 62 12.04 5.42 25.48
C ASP A 62 12.36 4.07 24.80
N PRO A 63 11.71 3.69 23.67
CA PRO A 63 12.04 2.47 22.93
C PRO A 63 13.50 2.40 22.45
N ALA A 64 14.24 3.51 22.55
CA ALA A 64 15.67 3.61 22.27
C ALA A 64 16.58 3.41 23.51
N GLU A 65 16.06 3.16 24.72
CA GLU A 65 16.88 2.90 25.92
C GLU A 65 17.04 1.40 26.26
N ASP A 66 16.15 0.50 25.77
CA ASP A 66 16.32 -0.96 25.93
C ASP A 66 17.06 -1.63 24.76
N ASP A 67 17.18 -0.94 23.63
CA ASP A 67 18.18 -1.24 22.61
C ASP A 67 19.37 -0.29 22.80
N PRO A 68 20.63 -0.77 22.84
CA PRO A 68 21.75 0.15 22.76
C PRO A 68 21.57 0.98 21.48
N PRO A 69 21.77 2.31 21.51
CA PRO A 69 21.77 3.10 20.29
C PRO A 69 22.75 2.43 19.33
N GLU A 70 22.25 1.91 18.20
CA GLU A 70 23.12 1.37 17.16
C GLU A 70 24.09 2.50 16.83
N ALA A 71 25.36 2.26 17.16
CA ALA A 71 26.41 3.18 16.78
C ALA A 71 26.27 3.36 15.26
N PRO A 72 26.46 4.58 14.72
CA PRO A 72 26.53 4.81 13.27
C PRO A 72 27.71 4.07 12.58
N GLU A 73 28.31 3.09 13.24
CA GLU A 73 29.54 2.37 12.90
C GLU A 73 29.30 1.01 12.23
N ASP A 74 28.07 0.47 12.15
CA ASP A 74 27.87 -0.88 11.59
C ASP A 74 27.95 -0.95 10.05
N THR A 75 28.04 0.20 9.36
CA THR A 75 28.48 0.26 7.95
C THR A 75 29.99 0.06 7.79
N GLN A 76 30.79 0.19 8.86
CA GLN A 76 32.25 -0.03 8.83
C GLN A 76 32.66 -1.49 9.06
N HIS A 77 31.72 -2.39 9.39
CA HIS A 77 32.04 -3.78 9.73
C HIS A 77 31.98 -4.79 8.57
N GLY A 78 31.81 -4.34 7.32
CA GLY A 78 31.94 -5.20 6.14
C GLY A 78 30.85 -6.27 5.99
N MET A 79 29.68 -6.07 6.62
CA MET A 79 28.48 -6.88 6.42
C MET A 79 27.64 -6.23 5.32
N SER A 80 27.08 -7.03 4.40
CA SER A 80 26.16 -6.50 3.39
C SER A 80 24.83 -6.06 4.04
N LYS A 81 24.09 -5.15 3.41
CA LYS A 81 22.72 -4.81 3.86
C LYS A 81 21.80 -6.04 3.91
N PHE A 82 21.99 -7.03 3.03
CA PHE A 82 21.24 -8.29 3.10
C PHE A 82 21.60 -9.10 4.34
N ASP A 83 22.87 -9.11 4.76
CA ASP A 83 23.27 -9.73 6.03
C ASP A 83 22.62 -9.00 7.21
N GLN A 84 22.45 -7.67 7.13
CA GLN A 84 21.71 -6.89 8.13
C GLN A 84 20.23 -7.27 8.16
N ILE A 85 19.56 -7.36 7.01
CA ILE A 85 18.17 -7.84 6.87
C ILE A 85 18.04 -9.25 7.49
N HIS A 86 18.95 -10.18 7.16
CA HIS A 86 18.93 -11.52 7.72
C HIS A 86 19.15 -11.53 9.24
N ARG A 87 20.03 -10.67 9.76
CA ARG A 87 20.26 -10.52 11.19
C ARG A 87 19.04 -9.94 11.90
N GLN A 88 18.41 -8.92 11.32
CA GLN A 88 17.20 -8.32 11.85
C GLN A 88 16.05 -9.33 11.86
N ALA A 89 15.82 -10.04 10.75
CA ALA A 89 14.84 -11.12 10.68
C ALA A 89 15.13 -12.24 11.71
N ALA A 90 16.41 -12.63 11.88
CA ALA A 90 16.80 -13.60 12.90
C ALA A 90 16.60 -13.10 14.33
N ARG A 91 16.87 -11.81 14.61
CA ARG A 91 16.58 -11.17 15.90
C ARG A 91 15.09 -11.12 16.16
N ALA A 92 14.28 -10.73 15.18
CA ALA A 92 12.82 -10.70 15.26
C ALA A 92 12.24 -12.09 15.56
N ARG A 93 12.75 -13.14 14.89
CA ARG A 93 12.42 -14.54 15.20
C ARG A 93 12.78 -14.91 16.63
N LYS A 94 13.98 -14.57 17.08
CA LYS A 94 14.42 -14.83 18.46
C LYS A 94 13.54 -14.12 19.48
N ALA A 95 13.15 -12.87 19.20
CA ALA A 95 12.22 -12.12 20.05
C ALA A 95 10.84 -12.79 20.10
N LYS A 96 10.29 -13.22 18.95
CA LYS A 96 9.03 -14.00 18.90
C LYS A 96 9.15 -15.32 19.68
N GLU A 97 10.26 -16.04 19.57
CA GLU A 97 10.49 -17.26 20.34
C GLU A 97 10.63 -17.02 21.85
N GLU A 98 11.30 -15.94 22.25
CA GLU A 98 11.46 -15.54 23.66
C GLU A 98 10.12 -15.09 24.24
N ASP A 99 9.33 -14.35 23.48
CA ASP A 99 7.98 -13.93 23.84
C ASP A 99 7.05 -15.15 23.99
N PHE A 100 7.08 -16.07 23.01
CA PHE A 100 6.37 -17.35 23.11
C PHE A 100 6.79 -18.15 24.35
N LYS A 101 8.08 -18.23 24.68
CA LYS A 101 8.56 -18.89 25.91
C LYS A 101 8.09 -18.19 27.18
N LYS A 102 8.08 -16.86 27.18
CA LYS A 102 7.62 -16.05 28.31
C LYS A 102 6.12 -16.22 28.57
N HIS A 103 5.34 -16.30 27.49
CA HIS A 103 3.88 -16.46 27.53
C HIS A 103 3.43 -17.92 27.37
N GLN A 104 4.37 -18.87 27.38
CA GLN A 104 4.11 -20.30 27.14
C GLN A 104 3.04 -20.87 28.07
N SER A 105 3.03 -20.44 29.34
CA SER A 105 2.01 -20.88 30.31
C SER A 105 0.58 -20.46 29.93
N VAL A 106 0.42 -19.27 29.34
CA VAL A 106 -0.87 -18.75 28.85
C VAL A 106 -1.32 -19.52 27.62
N PHE A 107 -0.41 -19.77 26.67
CA PHE A 107 -0.67 -20.61 25.49
C PHE A 107 -1.05 -22.04 25.87
N LEU A 108 -0.31 -22.64 26.82
CA LEU A 108 -0.59 -23.98 27.30
C LEU A 108 -1.92 -24.06 28.05
N GLN A 109 -2.31 -23.00 28.79
CA GLN A 109 -3.62 -22.91 29.45
C GLN A 109 -4.76 -22.78 28.43
N ALA A 110 -4.62 -21.92 27.42
CA ALA A 110 -5.64 -21.72 26.39
C ALA A 110 -5.95 -23.01 25.60
N ILE A 111 -4.93 -23.87 25.42
CA ILE A 111 -5.06 -25.13 24.68
C ILE A 111 -5.36 -26.30 25.61
N ALA A 112 -5.28 -26.12 26.95
CA ALA A 112 -5.38 -27.18 27.95
C ALA A 112 -6.71 -27.96 27.92
N ASP A 113 -7.80 -27.29 27.57
CA ASP A 113 -9.15 -27.85 27.65
C ASP A 113 -9.70 -28.35 26.30
N VAL A 114 -8.95 -28.17 25.21
CA VAL A 114 -9.33 -28.61 23.86
C VAL A 114 -9.18 -30.14 23.72
N GLU A 115 -10.10 -30.78 22.99
CA GLU A 115 -10.07 -32.24 22.78
C GLU A 115 -8.86 -32.68 21.93
N ASP A 116 -8.32 -33.86 22.22
CA ASP A 116 -7.19 -34.42 21.48
C ASP A 116 -7.65 -34.94 20.10
N ALA A 117 -6.89 -34.63 19.05
CA ALA A 117 -7.17 -35.15 17.71
C ALA A 117 -7.14 -36.71 17.70
N PRO A 118 -8.13 -37.38 17.07
CA PRO A 118 -8.20 -38.84 17.06
C PRO A 118 -6.96 -39.47 16.40
N ASP A 119 -6.54 -40.64 16.89
CA ASP A 119 -5.41 -41.37 16.33
C ASP A 119 -5.79 -42.07 15.02
N GLU A 120 -4.93 -41.99 14.00
CA GLU A 120 -5.10 -42.59 12.66
C GLU A 120 -5.31 -44.12 12.64
N SER A 121 -5.21 -44.79 13.80
CA SER A 121 -5.34 -46.25 13.91
C SER A 121 -6.76 -46.77 14.12
N SER A 122 -7.78 -45.91 14.19
CA SER A 122 -9.19 -46.31 14.38
C SER A 122 -10.14 -45.92 13.24
N ARG A 123 -9.70 -45.97 11.98
CA ARG A 123 -10.63 -45.96 10.82
C ARG A 123 -11.23 -47.35 10.60
N GLY A 124 -12.25 -47.67 11.40
CA GLY A 124 -13.26 -48.67 11.05
C GLY A 124 -14.26 -48.05 10.09
N VAL A 125 -14.50 -48.73 8.96
CA VAL A 125 -15.38 -48.34 7.85
C VAL A 125 -16.73 -47.78 8.34
N ARG A 126 -16.93 -46.46 8.18
CA ARG A 126 -18.24 -45.85 7.96
C ARG A 126 -18.14 -44.92 6.76
N SER A 127 -19.12 -45.07 5.88
CA SER A 127 -19.25 -44.49 4.55
C SER A 127 -19.24 -42.98 4.57
N ALA A 128 -18.54 -42.41 3.58
CA ALA A 128 -18.65 -41.04 3.14
C ALA A 128 -20.06 -40.80 2.58
N GLU A 129 -20.80 -39.90 3.21
CA GLU A 129 -21.92 -39.10 2.68
C GLU A 129 -22.35 -38.16 3.82
N ASP A 130 -22.50 -36.87 3.51
CA ASP A 130 -22.79 -35.71 4.38
C ASP A 130 -21.69 -35.26 5.37
N ASP A 131 -20.84 -34.33 4.91
CA ASP A 131 -20.80 -32.98 5.50
C ASP A 131 -20.10 -32.04 4.48
N GLY A 132 -20.90 -31.28 3.76
CA GLY A 132 -20.46 -30.30 2.77
C GLY A 132 -20.79 -28.90 3.29
N GLY A 133 -19.80 -28.29 3.92
CA GLY A 133 -19.81 -26.92 4.41
C GLY A 133 -18.43 -26.62 4.98
N ASP A 134 -17.78 -25.56 4.49
CA ASP A 134 -16.52 -25.07 5.02
C ASP A 134 -16.76 -24.51 6.42
N ASP A 135 -16.75 -25.38 7.42
CA ASP A 135 -16.80 -25.00 8.82
C ASP A 135 -15.41 -24.47 9.24
N LEU A 136 -15.21 -23.17 9.08
CA LEU A 136 -14.02 -22.43 9.52
C LEU A 136 -13.66 -22.75 10.99
N PHE A 137 -14.68 -22.95 11.84
CA PHE A 137 -14.47 -23.34 13.24
C PHE A 137 -13.97 -24.78 13.35
N GLY A 138 -14.45 -25.69 12.50
CA GLY A 138 -13.97 -27.06 12.42
C GLY A 138 -12.50 -27.18 11.98
N ASP A 139 -12.02 -26.31 11.10
CA ASP A 139 -10.61 -26.29 10.68
C ASP A 139 -9.69 -25.62 11.70
N ILE A 140 -10.17 -24.57 12.38
CA ILE A 140 -9.50 -23.99 13.54
C ILE A 140 -9.37 -25.03 14.66
N ASP A 141 -10.44 -25.77 14.97
CA ASP A 141 -10.43 -26.83 15.98
C ASP A 141 -9.48 -27.98 15.61
N LYS A 142 -9.42 -28.38 14.34
CA LYS A 142 -8.42 -29.34 13.85
C LYS A 142 -7.00 -28.82 14.02
N ALA A 143 -6.73 -27.55 13.69
CA ALA A 143 -5.42 -26.94 13.82
C ALA A 143 -4.97 -26.85 15.29
N ILE A 144 -5.90 -26.46 16.19
CA ILE A 144 -5.66 -26.41 17.64
C ILE A 144 -5.42 -27.82 18.20
N ALA A 145 -6.21 -28.81 17.78
CA ALA A 145 -6.04 -30.20 18.21
C ALA A 145 -4.72 -30.82 17.70
N MET A 146 -4.29 -30.48 16.48
CA MET A 146 -2.98 -30.84 15.94
C MET A 146 -1.83 -30.21 16.73
N LYS A 147 -1.94 -28.92 17.07
CA LYS A 147 -0.95 -28.22 17.90
C LYS A 147 -0.87 -28.77 19.32
N ARG A 148 -2.02 -29.11 19.92
CA ARG A 148 -2.09 -29.80 21.21
C ARG A 148 -1.36 -31.15 21.15
N LYS A 149 -1.60 -31.94 20.09
CA LYS A 149 -0.91 -33.23 19.87
C LYS A 149 0.61 -33.05 19.77
N GLU A 150 1.06 -31.98 19.12
CA GLU A 150 2.48 -31.60 19.07
C GLU A 150 3.03 -31.30 20.48
N PHE A 151 2.31 -30.52 21.29
CA PHE A 151 2.70 -30.19 22.66
C PHE A 151 2.67 -31.38 23.62
N VAL A 152 1.73 -32.32 23.46
CA VAL A 152 1.72 -33.59 24.20
C VAL A 152 2.93 -34.43 23.82
N LYS A 153 3.28 -34.52 22.52
CA LYS A 153 4.47 -35.25 22.04
C LYS A 153 5.79 -34.64 22.55
N GLN A 154 5.82 -33.31 22.73
CA GLN A 154 6.95 -32.59 23.32
C GLN A 154 6.98 -32.65 24.86
N GLY A 155 5.99 -33.28 25.50
CA GLY A 155 5.89 -33.42 26.96
C GLY A 155 5.46 -32.14 27.69
N LEU A 156 4.93 -31.15 26.97
CA LEU A 156 4.49 -29.86 27.50
C LEU A 156 3.04 -29.91 28.01
N LEU A 157 2.22 -30.84 27.52
CA LEU A 157 0.86 -31.12 27.99
C LEU A 157 0.68 -32.61 28.32
N LYS A 158 -0.23 -32.91 29.23
CA LYS A 158 -0.67 -34.30 29.48
C LYS A 158 -1.77 -34.65 28.47
N PRO A 159 -1.80 -35.89 27.93
CA PRO A 159 -2.90 -36.34 27.09
C PRO A 159 -4.21 -36.34 27.88
N ASN A 160 -5.31 -35.95 27.23
CA ASN A 160 -6.64 -36.04 27.82
C ASN A 160 -7.09 -37.51 27.90
N PRO A 161 -7.89 -37.88 28.92
CA PRO A 161 -8.45 -39.23 29.01
C PRO A 161 -9.36 -39.52 27.81
N LYS A 162 -9.33 -40.76 27.31
CA LYS A 162 -10.17 -41.17 26.18
C LYS A 162 -11.66 -41.03 26.52
N LYS A 163 -12.50 -40.73 25.54
CA LYS A 163 -13.96 -40.54 25.69
C LYS A 163 -14.64 -41.69 26.47
N GLU A 164 -14.17 -42.93 26.28
CA GLU A 164 -14.63 -44.13 27.01
C GLU A 164 -14.39 -44.07 28.54
N GLU A 165 -13.38 -43.35 29.02
CA GLU A 165 -13.09 -43.18 30.45
C GLU A 165 -13.89 -42.03 31.09
N LYS A 166 -14.29 -41.02 30.31
CA LYS A 166 -15.19 -39.94 30.77
C LYS A 166 -16.61 -40.47 31.02
N GLU A 167 -17.09 -41.35 30.15
CA GLU A 167 -18.41 -41.99 30.30
C GLU A 167 -18.45 -43.02 31.44
N ALA A 168 -17.34 -43.74 31.68
CA ALA A 168 -17.23 -44.66 32.82
C ALA A 168 -17.17 -43.96 34.20
N ALA A 169 -16.76 -42.68 34.25
CA ALA A 169 -16.67 -41.89 35.47
C ALA A 169 -18.01 -41.27 35.91
N VAL A 170 -18.97 -41.13 34.99
CA VAL A 170 -20.31 -40.61 35.26
C VAL A 170 -21.31 -41.77 35.16
N GLY A 171 -21.39 -42.57 36.23
CA GLY A 171 -22.30 -43.72 36.28
C GLY A 171 -23.76 -43.28 36.26
N VAL A 172 -24.43 -43.44 35.11
CA VAL A 172 -25.90 -43.41 34.99
C VAL A 172 -26.33 -44.64 34.18
N PRO A 173 -27.24 -45.49 34.68
CA PRO A 173 -27.65 -46.71 33.97
C PRO A 173 -28.47 -46.41 32.70
N GLU A 174 -28.18 -47.15 31.62
CA GLU A 174 -29.02 -47.26 30.42
C GLU A 174 -30.40 -47.84 30.76
N GLU A 175 -31.38 -47.00 31.07
CA GLU A 175 -32.82 -47.34 31.02
C GLU A 175 -33.66 -46.06 31.27
N ALA A 176 -33.49 -45.03 30.42
CA ALA A 176 -34.42 -43.88 30.37
C ALA A 176 -34.17 -43.02 29.11
N LEU A 177 -34.42 -43.58 27.92
CA LEU A 177 -34.50 -42.81 26.67
C LEU A 177 -35.72 -43.24 25.86
N GLU A 178 -36.90 -43.10 26.46
CA GLU A 178 -38.16 -42.95 25.73
C GLU A 178 -39.05 -41.97 26.49
N GLY A 179 -39.31 -40.82 25.87
CA GLY A 179 -40.34 -39.87 26.30
C GLY A 179 -39.82 -38.61 26.99
N ILE A 180 -39.48 -37.58 26.21
CA ILE A 180 -39.74 -36.19 26.60
C ILE A 180 -40.41 -35.50 25.42
N GLU A 181 -41.73 -35.35 25.56
CA GLU A 181 -42.60 -34.47 24.79
C GLU A 181 -42.24 -33.00 25.04
N GLU A 182 -42.62 -32.17 24.07
CA GLU A 182 -42.75 -30.71 24.06
C GLU A 182 -42.69 -30.01 25.44
N LEU A 183 -41.80 -29.03 25.59
CA LEU A 183 -41.86 -28.05 26.68
C LEU A 183 -42.41 -26.73 26.14
N GLU A 184 -43.56 -26.33 26.69
CA GLU A 184 -44.19 -25.02 26.51
C GLU A 184 -43.40 -23.90 27.17
N ALA A 185 -43.65 -22.68 26.70
CA ALA A 185 -43.13 -21.43 27.23
C ALA A 185 -43.68 -21.16 28.64
N ASP A 186 -42.81 -21.17 29.65
CA ASP A 186 -42.94 -20.38 30.89
C ASP A 186 -41.72 -20.63 31.80
N GLU A 187 -40.59 -19.97 31.52
CA GLU A 187 -39.59 -19.60 32.55
C GLU A 187 -39.00 -18.23 32.15
N VAL A 188 -39.78 -17.17 32.38
CA VAL A 188 -39.28 -15.80 32.44
C VAL A 188 -38.55 -15.65 33.77
N ILE A 189 -37.22 -15.57 33.72
CA ILE A 189 -36.41 -15.18 34.88
C ILE A 189 -36.59 -13.67 35.04
N ASP A 190 -37.14 -13.27 36.19
CA ASP A 190 -37.40 -11.88 36.58
C ASP A 190 -36.09 -11.05 36.54
N LEU A 191 -36.06 -10.02 35.68
CA LEU A 191 -34.94 -9.09 35.52
C LEU A 191 -34.72 -8.18 36.76
N ASP A 192 -35.60 -8.26 37.76
CA ASP A 192 -35.56 -7.44 38.98
C ASP A 192 -34.56 -7.96 40.04
N GLU A 193 -34.04 -9.20 39.91
CA GLU A 193 -33.04 -9.74 40.84
C GLU A 193 -31.60 -9.30 40.50
N ILE A 194 -31.37 -8.74 39.30
CA ILE A 194 -30.05 -8.26 38.86
C ILE A 194 -29.78 -6.82 39.35
N ASP A 195 -30.83 -6.00 39.52
CA ASP A 195 -30.69 -4.59 39.92
C ASP A 195 -30.42 -4.39 41.42
N GLU A 196 -30.61 -5.41 42.26
CA GLU A 196 -30.21 -5.36 43.68
C GLU A 196 -28.70 -5.65 43.89
N LEU A 197 -28.00 -6.19 42.89
CA LEU A 197 -26.56 -6.52 42.98
C LEU A 197 -25.62 -5.41 42.49
N THR A 198 -26.14 -4.32 41.91
CA THR A 198 -25.37 -3.18 41.39
C THR A 198 -25.77 -1.88 42.09
N GLY A 199 -25.43 -1.77 43.38
CA GLY A 199 -25.81 -0.65 44.25
C GLY A 199 -25.51 0.76 43.74
N LEU A 200 -26.45 1.36 43.01
CA LEU A 200 -26.48 2.77 42.64
C LEU A 200 -27.87 3.36 42.91
N ARG A 201 -28.05 3.95 44.10
CA ARG A 201 -29.23 4.75 44.44
C ARG A 201 -29.09 6.16 43.85
N ILE A 202 -30.02 6.54 42.98
CA ILE A 202 -30.30 7.95 42.67
C ILE A 202 -31.47 8.41 43.55
N VAL A 203 -31.22 9.41 44.38
CA VAL A 203 -32.24 10.10 45.18
C VAL A 203 -32.69 11.33 44.41
N ASN A 204 -33.98 11.39 44.07
CA ASN A 204 -34.64 12.63 43.64
C ASN A 204 -35.32 13.28 44.84
N GLU A 205 -35.00 14.54 45.13
CA GLU A 205 -35.86 15.45 45.88
C GLU A 205 -36.10 16.72 45.06
N HIS A 206 -37.37 17.10 45.02
CA HIS A 206 -37.97 18.28 44.39
C HIS A 206 -37.50 19.61 45.01
N LEU A 207 -37.66 20.73 44.29
CA LEU A 207 -38.49 21.89 44.70
C LEU A 207 -38.47 23.02 43.65
N ASP A 208 -39.52 23.85 43.72
CA ASP A 208 -40.12 24.74 42.72
C ASP A 208 -39.53 26.17 42.61
N ASP A 209 -40.12 26.93 41.66
CA ASP A 209 -40.41 28.38 41.62
C ASP A 209 -39.59 29.33 40.70
N GLU A 210 -40.27 29.70 39.60
CA GLU A 210 -40.63 31.02 39.02
C GLU A 210 -39.71 32.28 39.05
N ASP A 211 -39.73 32.94 37.88
CA ASP A 211 -39.71 34.39 37.57
C ASP A 211 -38.48 35.16 37.02
N GLU A 212 -38.75 35.73 35.82
CA GLU A 212 -38.46 37.06 35.25
C GLU A 212 -37.05 37.53 34.78
N ASP A 213 -37.09 37.98 33.51
CA ASP A 213 -36.46 39.17 32.88
C ASP A 213 -35.04 39.20 32.26
N GLU A 214 -35.09 39.48 30.94
CA GLU A 214 -34.34 40.45 30.13
C GLU A 214 -32.82 40.35 29.82
N ASN A 215 -32.58 40.41 28.50
CA ASN A 215 -31.53 41.09 27.73
C ASN A 215 -30.20 40.37 27.34
N GLU A 216 -30.00 40.39 26.01
CA GLU A 216 -28.80 40.39 25.16
C GLU A 216 -27.46 39.90 25.74
N VAL A 217 -26.80 38.98 25.02
CA VAL A 217 -25.49 39.20 24.33
C VAL A 217 -25.02 37.90 23.66
N SER A 218 -24.41 38.06 22.49
CA SER A 218 -23.78 37.10 21.59
C SER A 218 -22.74 36.14 22.21
N LYS A 219 -22.74 34.87 21.75
CA LYS A 219 -21.61 33.91 21.59
C LYS A 219 -22.16 32.59 21.00
N VAL A 220 -21.58 32.05 19.91
CA VAL A 220 -20.48 31.06 19.88
C VAL A 220 -20.79 29.78 20.67
N ASN A 221 -20.69 28.65 19.96
CA ASN A 221 -20.73 27.24 20.38
C ASN A 221 -22.10 26.63 20.72
N GLY A 222 -22.59 25.77 19.83
CA GLY A 222 -23.62 24.77 20.12
C GLY A 222 -23.00 23.37 20.17
N TRP A 223 -22.69 22.92 21.38
CA TRP A 223 -22.51 21.52 21.77
C TRP A 223 -23.91 21.01 22.16
N SER A 224 -24.36 19.90 21.59
CA SER A 224 -25.50 19.10 22.08
C SER A 224 -25.04 17.63 22.08
N THR A 225 -24.43 17.19 23.18
CA THR A 225 -24.99 16.31 24.23
C THR A 225 -25.28 14.91 23.72
N ASP A 226 -24.27 14.06 23.97
CA ASP A 226 -24.26 12.61 23.94
C ASP A 226 -25.46 11.99 24.65
N SER A 227 -26.08 11.04 23.97
CA SER A 227 -26.70 9.89 24.62
C SER A 227 -26.73 8.68 23.66
N SER A 228 -25.63 7.94 23.62
CA SER A 228 -25.66 6.49 23.45
C SER A 228 -24.27 5.95 23.79
N PHE A 229 -24.21 5.13 24.82
CA PHE A 229 -23.07 4.31 25.18
C PHE A 229 -22.95 3.19 24.14
N ASP A 230 -22.39 3.50 22.96
CA ASP A 230 -21.85 2.47 22.07
C ASP A 230 -20.43 2.19 22.53
N LEU A 231 -20.31 1.20 23.42
CA LEU A 231 -19.03 0.58 23.74
C LEU A 231 -18.64 -0.28 22.54
N ASP A 232 -17.93 0.34 21.61
CA ASP A 232 -17.25 -0.30 20.49
C ASP A 232 -16.16 -1.23 21.03
N PHE A 233 -16.51 -2.50 21.24
CA PHE A 233 -15.61 -3.53 21.77
C PHE A 233 -14.46 -3.84 20.81
N ASP A 234 -14.56 -3.46 19.53
CA ASP A 234 -13.50 -3.60 18.52
C ASP A 234 -12.39 -2.55 18.66
N SER A 235 -12.61 -1.51 19.48
CA SER A 235 -11.62 -0.46 19.76
C SER A 235 -10.61 -0.84 20.87
N PHE A 236 -10.90 -1.89 21.66
CA PHE A 236 -10.05 -2.36 22.75
C PHE A 236 -8.87 -3.19 22.22
N GLY A 237 -7.93 -2.52 21.54
CA GLY A 237 -6.68 -3.10 21.04
C GLY A 237 -5.99 -2.25 19.97
N LYS A 238 -6.74 -1.38 19.27
CA LYS A 238 -6.24 -0.51 18.21
C LYS A 238 -6.10 0.95 18.68
N SER A 239 -5.27 1.21 19.69
CA SER A 239 -4.84 2.59 19.92
C SER A 239 -3.97 3.03 18.75
N LYS A 240 -4.42 4.00 17.93
CA LYS A 240 -3.61 4.57 16.83
C LYS A 240 -2.20 4.85 17.34
N ALA A 241 -1.19 4.24 16.71
CA ALA A 241 0.19 4.46 17.12
C ALA A 241 0.49 5.96 17.06
N ARG A 242 1.06 6.51 18.13
CA ARG A 242 1.43 7.92 18.15
C ARG A 242 2.65 8.10 17.24
N ILE A 243 2.39 8.55 16.01
CA ILE A 243 3.46 8.85 15.06
C ILE A 243 4.21 10.09 15.53
N VAL A 244 5.52 9.96 15.71
CA VAL A 244 6.38 11.05 16.16
C VAL A 244 6.91 11.80 14.94
N GLU A 245 6.71 13.12 14.92
CA GLU A 245 7.28 13.99 13.90
C GLU A 245 8.76 14.29 14.21
N PRO A 246 9.71 13.91 13.32
CA PRO A 246 11.11 14.23 13.50
C PRO A 246 11.36 15.74 13.39
N LYS A 247 12.32 16.26 14.16
CA LYS A 247 12.74 17.67 14.11
C LYS A 247 14.16 17.77 13.59
N PHE A 248 14.34 18.51 12.50
CA PHE A 248 15.62 18.74 11.86
C PHE A 248 16.03 20.20 12.00
N ARG A 249 17.34 20.41 12.15
CA ARG A 249 17.98 21.72 12.28
C ARG A 249 19.36 21.62 11.63
N ILE A 250 19.65 22.52 10.72
CA ILE A 250 20.94 22.62 10.05
C ILE A 250 21.20 24.08 9.69
N THR A 251 22.45 24.52 9.71
CA THR A 251 22.77 25.87 9.18
C THR A 251 22.73 25.86 7.65
N LEU A 252 22.44 27.00 7.03
CA LEU A 252 22.48 27.09 5.56
C LEU A 252 23.87 26.75 5.00
N ALA A 253 24.95 27.12 5.71
CA ALA A 253 26.32 26.75 5.34
C ALA A 253 26.53 25.23 5.30
N GLU A 254 26.16 24.53 6.38
CA GLU A 254 26.26 23.06 6.46
C GLU A 254 25.39 22.39 5.40
N LEU A 255 24.16 22.88 5.20
CA LEU A 255 23.24 22.31 4.21
C LEU A 255 23.80 22.38 2.78
N LEU A 256 24.42 23.51 2.40
CA LEU A 256 25.06 23.65 1.09
C LEU A 256 26.29 22.75 0.93
N ASP A 257 27.08 22.58 1.99
CA ASP A 257 28.26 21.70 1.97
C ASP A 257 27.87 20.23 1.87
N GLU A 258 26.93 19.76 2.72
CA GLU A 258 26.46 18.37 2.73
C GLU A 258 25.76 17.98 1.43
N SER A 259 24.93 18.88 0.88
CA SER A 259 24.24 18.69 -0.40
C SER A 259 25.15 18.78 -1.62
N ARG A 260 26.40 19.25 -1.44
CA ARG A 260 27.37 19.51 -2.52
C ARG A 260 26.83 20.44 -3.60
N VAL A 261 25.88 21.28 -3.24
CA VAL A 261 25.28 22.27 -4.14
C VAL A 261 26.30 23.38 -4.35
N VAL A 262 26.64 23.64 -5.60
CA VAL A 262 27.58 24.72 -5.95
C VAL A 262 26.77 25.97 -6.33
N PRO A 263 26.69 26.98 -5.45
CA PRO A 263 25.98 28.20 -5.77
C PRO A 263 26.75 29.05 -6.78
N ILE A 264 26.01 29.74 -7.65
CA ILE A 264 26.54 30.80 -8.54
C ILE A 264 26.91 32.02 -7.70
N SER A 265 26.04 32.40 -6.76
CA SER A 265 26.26 33.49 -5.82
C SER A 265 25.47 33.26 -4.53
N VAL A 266 25.96 33.86 -3.44
CA VAL A 266 25.37 33.78 -2.11
C VAL A 266 25.34 35.18 -1.51
N TYR A 267 24.21 35.55 -0.93
CA TYR A 267 24.00 36.83 -0.25
C TYR A 267 23.40 36.60 1.14
N GLY A 268 23.72 37.49 2.08
CA GLY A 268 23.18 37.45 3.44
C GLY A 268 23.94 36.52 4.40
N ASN A 269 23.26 36.05 5.44
CA ASN A 269 23.85 35.27 6.54
C ASN A 269 23.75 33.75 6.31
N LEU A 270 24.88 33.11 6.04
CA LEU A 270 25.01 31.66 5.87
C LEU A 270 24.85 30.85 7.18
N GLU A 271 24.98 31.50 8.34
CA GLU A 271 24.81 30.86 9.65
C GLU A 271 23.34 30.85 10.11
N VAL A 272 22.40 31.11 9.20
CA VAL A 272 20.97 31.03 9.51
C VAL A 272 20.56 29.57 9.72
N GLU A 273 19.84 29.31 10.81
CA GLU A 273 19.28 27.99 11.13
C GLU A 273 18.06 27.73 10.25
N ILE A 274 18.09 26.60 9.54
CA ILE A 274 17.01 26.06 8.71
C ILE A 274 16.31 24.95 9.49
N THR A 275 14.99 25.04 9.61
CA THR A 275 14.16 24.07 10.34
C THR A 275 13.17 23.31 9.45
N GLY A 276 13.14 23.62 8.16
CA GLY A 276 12.34 22.94 7.14
C GLY A 276 12.75 23.37 5.74
N ILE A 277 12.26 22.68 4.72
CA ILE A 277 12.48 23.01 3.32
C ILE A 277 11.17 22.89 2.57
N GLN A 278 10.85 23.89 1.75
CA GLN A 278 9.61 23.94 0.97
C GLN A 278 9.85 24.53 -0.42
N HIS A 279 9.08 24.07 -1.39
CA HIS A 279 9.05 24.65 -2.75
C HIS A 279 7.65 25.15 -3.15
N ASP A 280 6.65 24.92 -2.30
CA ASP A 280 5.31 25.52 -2.36
C ASP A 280 5.19 26.59 -1.28
N SER A 281 4.93 27.84 -1.70
CA SER A 281 4.77 28.97 -0.78
C SER A 281 3.65 28.75 0.22
N ARG A 282 2.61 27.99 -0.14
CA ARG A 282 1.43 27.73 0.71
C ARG A 282 1.75 26.87 1.93
N LEU A 283 2.84 26.11 1.88
CA LEU A 283 3.27 25.15 2.91
C LEU A 283 4.44 25.65 3.77
N VAL A 284 4.98 26.83 3.46
CA VAL A 284 6.09 27.44 4.21
C VAL A 284 5.69 27.73 5.65
N ASN A 285 6.54 27.31 6.58
CA ASN A 285 6.49 27.67 7.99
C ASN A 285 7.69 28.56 8.38
N SER A 286 7.60 29.15 9.58
CA SER A 286 8.69 29.96 10.11
C SER A 286 9.95 29.12 10.32
N GLY A 287 11.07 29.56 9.72
CA GLY A 287 12.35 28.84 9.78
C GLY A 287 12.66 27.99 8.55
N ASP A 288 11.74 27.92 7.57
CA ASP A 288 11.94 27.11 6.38
C ASP A 288 12.86 27.79 5.35
N LEU A 289 13.56 26.96 4.57
CA LEU A 289 14.21 27.30 3.32
C LEU A 289 13.18 27.21 2.18
N PHE A 290 12.97 28.30 1.44
CA PHE A 290 12.10 28.28 0.27
C PHE A 290 12.90 28.12 -1.03
N VAL A 291 12.56 27.13 -1.86
CA VAL A 291 13.21 26.86 -3.15
C VAL A 291 12.30 27.28 -4.30
N CYS A 292 12.73 28.25 -5.10
CA CYS A 292 11.97 28.79 -6.22
C CYS A 292 12.11 27.89 -7.46
N CYS A 293 11.33 26.82 -7.51
CA CYS A 293 11.26 25.95 -8.68
C CYS A 293 10.49 26.62 -9.83
N VAL A 294 10.99 26.45 -11.06
CA VAL A 294 10.30 26.92 -12.27
C VAL A 294 9.47 25.75 -12.82
N GLY A 295 8.16 25.76 -12.54
CA GLY A 295 7.23 24.72 -12.96
C GLY A 295 6.71 24.91 -14.38
N ARG A 296 5.92 23.93 -14.86
CA ARG A 296 5.27 24.03 -16.19
C ARG A 296 4.14 25.05 -16.25
N LYS A 297 3.44 25.27 -15.13
CA LYS A 297 2.27 26.16 -15.05
C LYS A 297 2.63 27.53 -14.48
N THR A 298 3.55 27.56 -13.51
CA THR A 298 3.87 28.76 -12.72
C THR A 298 5.36 28.81 -12.41
N ASP A 299 5.86 30.02 -12.20
CA ASP A 299 7.23 30.28 -11.77
C ASP A 299 7.24 30.54 -10.25
N GLY A 300 7.96 29.71 -9.49
CA GLY A 300 8.08 29.82 -8.03
C GLY A 300 8.61 31.17 -7.54
N HIS A 301 9.35 31.89 -8.39
CA HIS A 301 9.85 33.24 -8.07
C HIS A 301 8.71 34.25 -7.88
N LEU A 302 7.52 34.00 -8.43
CA LEU A 302 6.36 34.88 -8.27
C LEU A 302 5.77 34.85 -6.85
N PHE A 303 6.09 33.81 -6.06
CA PHE A 303 5.52 33.57 -4.74
C PHE A 303 6.47 33.90 -3.58
N LEU A 304 7.60 34.55 -3.88
CA LEU A 304 8.60 34.96 -2.90
C LEU A 304 8.02 35.80 -1.76
N THR A 305 7.18 36.79 -2.09
CA THR A 305 6.54 37.65 -1.09
C THR A 305 5.60 36.86 -0.18
N GLU A 306 4.96 35.79 -0.67
CA GLU A 306 4.13 34.93 0.18
C GLU A 306 4.98 34.07 1.10
N ALA A 307 6.05 33.45 0.58
CA ALA A 307 6.98 32.65 1.36
C ALA A 307 7.64 33.46 2.50
N ASP A 308 8.06 34.70 2.21
CA ASP A 308 8.63 35.63 3.20
C ASP A 308 7.60 35.98 4.29
N LYS A 309 6.36 36.30 3.92
CA LYS A 309 5.26 36.57 4.88
C LYS A 309 4.97 35.40 5.81
N ARG A 310 5.14 34.17 5.33
CA ARG A 310 4.97 32.94 6.12
C ARG A 310 6.19 32.57 6.96
N GLY A 311 7.31 33.26 6.76
CA GLY A 311 8.49 33.18 7.62
C GLY A 311 9.64 32.37 7.06
N ALA A 312 9.76 32.24 5.74
CA ALA A 312 10.96 31.72 5.10
C ALA A 312 12.19 32.51 5.57
N VAL A 313 13.23 31.82 6.04
CA VAL A 313 14.44 32.48 6.57
C VAL A 313 15.55 32.58 5.53
N ALA A 314 15.49 31.74 4.50
CA ALA A 314 16.42 31.70 3.38
C ALA A 314 15.69 31.31 2.10
N VAL A 315 16.26 31.69 0.95
CA VAL A 315 15.71 31.42 -0.37
C VAL A 315 16.78 30.81 -1.29
N VAL A 316 16.39 29.81 -2.08
CA VAL A 316 17.19 29.30 -3.21
C VAL A 316 16.47 29.64 -4.51
N ALA A 317 17.14 30.31 -5.43
CA ALA A 317 16.55 30.80 -6.68
C ALA A 317 17.47 30.56 -7.89
N SER A 318 16.90 30.59 -9.09
CA SER A 318 17.68 30.51 -10.35
C SER A 318 17.85 31.85 -11.04
N LYS A 319 17.20 32.90 -10.55
CA LYS A 319 17.28 34.27 -11.07
C LYS A 319 17.76 35.20 -9.97
N GLU A 320 18.51 36.24 -10.35
CA GLU A 320 18.86 37.32 -9.41
C GLU A 320 17.57 37.99 -8.89
N ILE A 321 17.49 38.14 -7.57
CA ILE A 321 16.39 38.77 -6.86
C ILE A 321 16.99 39.86 -5.98
N ASP A 322 16.34 41.03 -5.96
CA ASP A 322 16.74 42.11 -5.05
C ASP A 322 16.19 41.83 -3.64
N ILE A 323 17.05 41.33 -2.76
CA ILE A 323 16.69 40.92 -1.40
C ILE A 323 16.39 42.15 -0.53
N GLU A 324 17.15 43.24 -0.70
CA GLU A 324 17.09 44.40 0.19
C GLU A 324 15.82 45.23 0.00
N GLU A 325 15.25 45.26 -1.21
CA GLU A 325 13.99 45.94 -1.48
C GLU A 325 12.74 45.04 -1.36
N THR A 326 12.89 43.71 -1.49
CA THR A 326 11.76 42.80 -1.76
C THR A 326 11.46 41.80 -0.63
N LEU A 327 12.42 41.46 0.23
CA LEU A 327 12.31 40.31 1.17
C LEU A 327 12.89 40.60 2.56
N GLY A 328 12.24 40.08 3.61
CA GLY A 328 12.77 40.01 4.98
C GLY A 328 13.70 38.81 5.23
N CYS A 329 13.88 37.94 4.23
CA CYS A 329 14.75 36.76 4.28
C CYS A 329 16.21 37.12 4.62
N LYS A 330 16.86 36.27 5.43
CA LYS A 330 18.22 36.51 5.93
C LYS A 330 19.31 36.08 4.95
N ALA A 331 18.99 35.23 3.98
CA ALA A 331 19.94 34.72 2.99
C ALA A 331 19.27 34.41 1.65
N LEU A 332 20.04 34.54 0.56
CA LEU A 332 19.68 34.13 -0.79
C LEU A 332 20.83 33.34 -1.41
N VAL A 333 20.49 32.21 -2.02
CA VAL A 333 21.41 31.36 -2.77
C VAL A 333 20.94 31.29 -4.21
N ILE A 334 21.80 31.68 -5.14
CA ILE A 334 21.52 31.56 -6.58
C ILE A 334 22.18 30.29 -7.11
N VAL A 335 21.40 29.45 -7.79
CA VAL A 335 21.85 28.20 -8.43
C VAL A 335 21.45 28.18 -9.90
N GLU A 336 22.08 27.33 -10.70
CA GLU A 336 21.73 27.22 -12.13
C GLU A 336 20.35 26.58 -12.33
N ASP A 337 20.07 25.48 -11.63
CA ASP A 337 18.81 24.74 -11.72
C ASP A 337 18.27 24.41 -10.32
N THR A 338 17.21 25.12 -9.92
CA THR A 338 16.54 24.90 -8.64
C THR A 338 15.82 23.56 -8.55
N SER A 339 15.40 22.97 -9.67
CA SER A 339 14.70 21.68 -9.68
C SER A 339 15.68 20.53 -9.43
N ALA A 340 16.87 20.58 -10.05
CA ALA A 340 17.92 19.59 -9.84
C ALA A 340 18.46 19.64 -8.39
N VAL A 341 18.59 20.85 -7.84
CA VAL A 341 19.13 21.07 -6.50
C VAL A 341 18.13 20.72 -5.39
N LEU A 342 16.81 20.79 -5.66
CA LEU A 342 15.77 20.52 -4.66
C LEU A 342 15.92 19.15 -4.00
N ALA A 343 16.14 18.10 -4.81
CA ALA A 343 16.29 16.74 -4.31
C ALA A 343 17.51 16.59 -3.39
N ALA A 344 18.66 17.16 -3.80
CA ALA A 344 19.90 17.14 -3.02
C ALA A 344 19.78 17.89 -1.69
N LEU A 345 19.17 19.09 -1.71
CA LEU A 345 18.91 19.86 -0.49
C LEU A 345 17.96 19.13 0.44
N ALA A 346 16.85 18.57 -0.07
CA ALA A 346 15.90 17.82 0.72
C ALA A 346 16.55 16.60 1.38
N ALA A 347 17.27 15.80 0.61
CA ALA A 347 17.94 14.61 1.13
C ALA A 347 18.97 14.95 2.21
N SER A 348 19.74 16.03 2.04
CA SER A 348 20.73 16.47 3.03
C SER A 348 20.06 17.01 4.30
N PHE A 349 19.03 17.84 4.14
CA PHE A 349 18.25 18.38 5.27
C PHE A 349 17.64 17.26 6.14
N TYR A 350 17.11 16.21 5.50
CA TYR A 350 16.55 15.03 6.15
C TYR A 350 17.60 13.93 6.45
N GLN A 351 18.90 14.21 6.29
CA GLN A 351 20.02 13.31 6.63
C GLN A 351 20.04 11.97 5.87
N HIS A 352 19.62 11.98 4.60
CA HIS A 352 19.63 10.83 3.68
C HIS A 352 18.96 9.56 4.25
N PRO A 353 17.66 9.61 4.60
CA PRO A 353 16.97 8.54 5.33
C PRO A 353 17.01 7.18 4.61
N SER A 354 16.99 7.20 3.27
CA SER A 354 17.05 5.99 2.43
C SER A 354 18.35 5.18 2.59
N ARG A 355 19.45 5.79 3.06
CA ARG A 355 20.72 5.08 3.27
C ARG A 355 20.68 4.15 4.49
N SER A 356 19.81 4.43 5.45
CA SER A 356 19.67 3.70 6.71
C SER A 356 18.56 2.65 6.71
N MET A 357 17.83 2.51 5.61
CA MET A 357 16.78 1.49 5.43
C MET A 357 17.10 0.63 4.21
N ALA A 358 16.48 -0.54 4.11
CA ALA A 358 16.43 -1.29 2.86
C ALA A 358 15.36 -0.68 1.95
N VAL A 359 15.69 -0.32 0.70
CA VAL A 359 14.74 0.35 -0.21
C VAL A 359 14.50 -0.47 -1.48
N ILE A 360 13.24 -0.86 -1.70
CA ILE A 360 12.80 -1.66 -2.84
C ILE A 360 12.02 -0.75 -3.79
N GLY A 361 12.55 -0.50 -4.99
CA GLY A 361 11.91 0.31 -6.02
C GLY A 361 11.21 -0.57 -7.06
N ILE A 362 9.93 -0.29 -7.32
CA ILE A 362 9.13 -1.05 -8.30
C ILE A 362 8.71 -0.14 -9.44
N THR A 363 9.08 -0.49 -10.66
CA THR A 363 8.68 0.23 -11.86
C THR A 363 8.03 -0.67 -12.91
N GLY A 364 7.23 -0.04 -13.77
CA GLY A 364 6.50 -0.70 -14.84
C GLY A 364 5.23 0.06 -15.20
N THR A 365 4.52 -0.39 -16.23
CA THR A 365 3.23 0.21 -16.63
C THR A 365 2.15 -0.22 -15.64
N SER A 366 1.97 -1.52 -15.44
CA SER A 366 0.95 -2.11 -14.56
C SER A 366 1.58 -3.00 -13.47
N GLY A 367 0.87 -3.21 -12.35
CA GLY A 367 1.27 -4.14 -11.28
C GLY A 367 2.19 -3.56 -10.19
N LYS A 368 2.60 -2.28 -10.28
CA LYS A 368 3.47 -1.63 -9.28
C LYS A 368 2.87 -1.67 -7.88
N THR A 369 1.66 -1.13 -7.71
CA THR A 369 0.94 -1.09 -6.44
C THR A 369 0.75 -2.49 -5.86
N SER A 370 0.19 -3.43 -6.62
CA SER A 370 -0.07 -4.78 -6.12
C SER A 370 1.20 -5.52 -5.71
N THR A 371 2.27 -5.41 -6.53
CA THR A 371 3.59 -5.97 -6.17
C THR A 371 4.16 -5.29 -4.93
N ALA A 372 3.91 -3.99 -4.72
CA ALA A 372 4.39 -3.27 -3.55
C ALA A 372 3.74 -3.75 -2.23
N TYR A 373 2.43 -4.01 -2.25
CA TYR A 373 1.71 -4.59 -1.11
C TYR A 373 2.17 -6.02 -0.81
N LEU A 374 2.34 -6.85 -1.84
CA LEU A 374 2.85 -8.22 -1.68
C LEU A 374 4.28 -8.26 -1.11
N ILE A 375 5.17 -7.37 -1.58
CA ILE A 375 6.53 -7.26 -1.03
C ILE A 375 6.48 -6.73 0.41
N LYS A 376 5.60 -5.77 0.73
CA LYS A 376 5.39 -5.32 2.12
C LYS A 376 5.00 -6.51 3.01
N GLY A 377 3.97 -7.27 2.62
CA GLY A 377 3.51 -8.46 3.36
C GLY A 377 4.61 -9.49 3.55
N MET A 378 5.40 -9.78 2.51
CA MET A 378 6.58 -10.65 2.60
C MET A 378 7.61 -10.15 3.63
N TYR A 379 7.98 -8.88 3.60
CA TYR A 379 8.96 -8.33 4.55
C TYR A 379 8.41 -8.26 5.99
N GLU A 380 7.11 -7.99 6.16
CA GLU A 380 6.45 -8.04 7.47
C GLU A 380 6.37 -9.47 8.02
N ALA A 381 6.10 -10.45 7.16
CA ALA A 381 6.18 -11.87 7.51
C ALA A 381 7.61 -12.25 7.95
N MET A 382 8.66 -11.69 7.35
CA MET A 382 10.04 -11.87 7.82
C MET A 382 10.32 -11.23 9.19
N GLY A 383 9.40 -10.42 9.72
CA GLY A 383 9.49 -9.74 11.00
C GLY A 383 10.10 -8.35 10.95
N LEU A 384 10.15 -7.72 9.76
CA LEU A 384 10.72 -6.38 9.58
C LEU A 384 9.63 -5.31 9.61
N ARG A 385 9.92 -4.18 10.25
CA ARG A 385 9.04 -3.00 10.18
C ARG A 385 9.13 -2.38 8.80
N THR A 386 8.09 -2.58 7.99
CA THR A 386 8.14 -2.27 6.57
C THR A 386 7.20 -1.14 6.19
N GLY A 387 7.76 -0.02 5.73
CA GLY A 387 7.02 1.08 5.18
C GLY A 387 6.65 0.86 3.72
N LEU A 388 5.60 1.53 3.28
CA LEU A 388 5.13 1.51 1.89
C LEU A 388 4.92 2.94 1.40
N LEU A 389 5.50 3.27 0.25
CA LEU A 389 5.24 4.49 -0.51
C LEU A 389 4.56 4.11 -1.82
N SER A 390 3.23 4.14 -1.82
CA SER A 390 2.41 3.77 -2.98
C SER A 390 1.47 4.90 -3.39
N THR A 391 0.94 4.79 -4.60
CA THR A 391 -0.09 5.72 -5.10
C THR A 391 -1.41 5.64 -4.34
N VAL A 392 -1.64 4.54 -3.62
CA VAL A 392 -2.86 4.26 -2.87
C VAL A 392 -2.77 4.75 -1.43
N ALA A 393 -1.63 4.47 -0.79
CA ALA A 393 -1.38 4.84 0.61
C ALA A 393 0.10 4.84 0.95
N HIS A 394 0.44 5.65 1.94
CA HIS A 394 1.74 5.65 2.59
C HIS A 394 1.61 4.97 3.95
N TYR A 395 2.35 3.89 4.19
CA TYR A 395 2.38 3.21 5.49
C TYR A 395 3.73 3.42 6.15
N LEU A 396 3.71 3.74 7.44
CA LEU A 396 4.91 3.79 8.25
C LEU A 396 5.48 2.37 8.46
N HIS A 397 4.65 1.49 9.01
CA HIS A 397 4.83 0.03 9.13
C HIS A 397 3.53 -0.56 9.69
N GLY A 398 3.24 -1.84 9.41
CA GLY A 398 1.95 -2.45 9.78
C GLY A 398 0.80 -1.69 9.15
N ASP A 399 -0.21 -1.36 9.97
CA ASP A 399 -1.43 -0.65 9.54
C ASP A 399 -1.37 0.87 9.80
N ASN A 400 -0.21 1.40 10.18
CA ASN A 400 -0.04 2.81 10.49
C ASN A 400 0.04 3.65 9.19
N ILE A 401 -1.13 4.10 8.72
CA ILE A 401 -1.27 4.96 7.55
C ILE A 401 -0.80 6.39 7.87
N LEU A 402 -0.07 6.97 6.92
CA LEU A 402 0.33 8.38 6.91
C LEU A 402 -0.64 9.18 6.04
N ASP A 403 -0.93 10.41 6.47
CA ASP A 403 -1.78 11.31 5.69
C ASP A 403 -1.21 11.54 4.28
N LEU A 404 -2.03 11.28 3.27
CA LEU A 404 -1.70 11.51 1.88
C LEU A 404 -2.02 12.95 1.51
N SER A 405 -1.10 13.59 0.78
CA SER A 405 -1.43 14.79 0.02
C SER A 405 -2.21 14.39 -1.24
N ASP A 406 -3.23 15.17 -1.60
CA ASP A 406 -3.91 15.04 -2.90
C ASP A 406 -2.94 15.34 -4.09
N GLU A 407 -1.76 15.92 -3.82
CA GLU A 407 -0.75 16.24 -4.82
C GLU A 407 0.31 15.13 -4.98
N ALA A 408 0.69 14.83 -6.22
CA ALA A 408 1.69 13.80 -6.53
C ALA A 408 3.03 14.09 -5.83
N PRO A 409 3.61 13.11 -5.11
CA PRO A 409 4.71 13.34 -4.19
C PRO A 409 5.93 13.93 -4.90
N ASP A 410 6.47 15.02 -4.36
CA ASP A 410 7.71 15.64 -4.81
C ASP A 410 8.94 15.13 -4.02
N ALA A 411 10.13 15.61 -4.38
CA ALA A 411 11.38 15.19 -3.74
C ALA A 411 11.46 15.54 -2.25
N VAL A 412 10.89 16.68 -1.83
CA VAL A 412 10.82 17.10 -0.42
C VAL A 412 9.91 16.17 0.35
N LEU A 413 8.71 15.90 -0.19
CA LEU A 413 7.74 15.01 0.47
C LEU A 413 8.29 13.59 0.61
N VAL A 414 8.92 13.04 -0.43
CA VAL A 414 9.55 11.71 -0.37
C VAL A 414 10.60 11.64 0.74
N GLN A 415 11.51 12.61 0.82
CA GLN A 415 12.56 12.62 1.84
C GLN A 415 11.99 12.84 3.25
N ASN A 416 10.98 13.71 3.40
CA ASN A 416 10.29 13.93 4.66
C ASN A 416 9.63 12.64 5.16
N VAL A 417 8.83 11.99 4.30
CA VAL A 417 8.12 10.76 4.67
C VAL A 417 9.09 9.63 5.00
N MET A 418 10.17 9.45 4.22
CA MET A 418 11.20 8.46 4.54
C MET A 418 11.93 8.77 5.86
N ALA A 419 12.16 10.05 6.17
CA ALA A 419 12.74 10.45 7.45
C ALA A 419 11.79 10.18 8.62
N LYS A 420 10.48 10.40 8.43
CA LYS A 420 9.42 10.06 9.38
C LYS A 420 9.34 8.55 9.60
N MET A 421 9.42 7.74 8.53
CA MET A 421 9.52 6.27 8.59
C MET A 421 10.72 5.84 9.43
N LEU A 422 11.91 6.31 9.08
CA LEU A 422 13.14 5.98 9.80
C LEU A 422 13.07 6.38 11.28
N HIS A 423 12.56 7.58 11.59
CA HIS A 423 12.46 8.08 12.96
C HIS A 423 11.53 7.23 13.84
N ASN A 424 10.51 6.61 13.25
CA ASN A 424 9.61 5.70 13.96
C ASN A 424 10.02 4.21 13.80
N GLY A 425 11.23 3.95 13.31
CA GLY A 425 11.87 2.64 13.31
C GLY A 425 11.54 1.73 12.12
N THR A 426 11.04 2.27 11.01
CA THR A 426 10.96 1.51 9.76
C THR A 426 12.34 1.02 9.33
N GLU A 427 12.46 -0.27 9.00
CA GLU A 427 13.72 -0.94 8.61
C GLU A 427 13.80 -1.16 7.09
N ALA A 428 12.66 -1.39 6.44
CA ALA A 428 12.55 -1.56 5.00
C ALA A 428 11.45 -0.66 4.43
N VAL A 429 11.63 -0.15 3.22
CA VAL A 429 10.64 0.66 2.50
C VAL A 429 10.45 0.10 1.11
N VAL A 430 9.19 -0.22 0.79
CA VAL A 430 8.78 -0.57 -0.57
C VAL A 430 8.21 0.69 -1.22
N MET A 431 8.71 1.05 -2.40
CA MET A 431 8.36 2.29 -3.07
C MET A 431 7.97 2.04 -4.53
N GLU A 432 6.79 2.54 -4.91
CA GLU A 432 6.45 2.70 -6.32
C GLU A 432 7.34 3.77 -6.96
N ALA A 433 8.11 3.38 -7.98
CA ALA A 433 8.96 4.29 -8.75
C ALA A 433 8.31 4.55 -10.11
N SER A 434 7.36 5.50 -10.15
CA SER A 434 6.66 5.82 -11.40
C SER A 434 7.63 6.42 -12.43
N SER A 435 7.34 6.21 -13.72
CA SER A 435 8.13 6.82 -14.80
C SER A 435 8.13 8.35 -14.73
N ARG A 436 7.06 8.96 -14.19
CA ARG A 436 6.98 10.41 -14.04
C ARG A 436 7.90 10.92 -12.93
N GLU A 437 7.92 10.26 -11.77
CA GLU A 437 8.81 10.63 -10.67
C GLU A 437 10.28 10.43 -11.04
N LEU A 438 10.61 9.32 -11.68
CA LEU A 438 11.96 9.05 -12.19
C LEU A 438 12.37 10.05 -13.29
N HIS A 439 11.46 10.40 -14.20
CA HIS A 439 11.75 11.40 -15.24
C HIS A 439 12.02 12.78 -14.64
N LEU A 440 11.20 13.22 -13.69
CA LEU A 440 11.29 14.52 -13.02
C LEU A 440 12.40 14.60 -11.95
N GLY A 441 13.14 13.52 -11.71
CA GLY A 441 14.23 13.48 -10.73
C GLY A 441 13.76 13.51 -9.28
N ARG A 442 12.47 13.22 -9.00
CA ARG A 442 11.90 13.28 -7.66
C ARG A 442 12.48 12.24 -6.72
N CYS A 443 12.94 11.12 -7.27
CA CYS A 443 13.57 10.04 -6.53
C CYS A 443 15.10 10.09 -6.65
N ASP A 444 15.72 11.17 -7.13
CA ASP A 444 17.16 11.19 -7.45
C ASP A 444 18.08 10.90 -6.27
N GLU A 445 17.67 11.30 -5.08
CA GLU A 445 18.39 11.07 -3.83
C GLU A 445 17.80 9.93 -2.99
N VAL A 446 17.05 9.02 -3.61
CA VAL A 446 16.62 7.76 -2.98
C VAL A 446 17.64 6.69 -3.34
N ASP A 447 18.25 6.12 -2.30
CA ASP A 447 19.29 5.08 -2.39
C ASP A 447 18.65 3.68 -2.42
N PHE A 448 18.28 3.23 -3.63
CA PHE A 448 17.61 1.95 -3.86
C PHE A 448 18.56 0.74 -3.72
N ASP A 449 18.09 -0.31 -3.06
CA ASP A 449 18.79 -1.60 -2.93
C ASP A 449 18.32 -2.62 -3.97
N ILE A 450 17.03 -2.59 -4.31
CA ILE A 450 16.42 -3.54 -5.24
C ILE A 450 15.61 -2.79 -6.30
N ALA A 451 15.83 -3.13 -7.56
CA ALA A 451 15.04 -2.63 -8.69
C ALA A 451 14.18 -3.75 -9.27
N VAL A 452 12.85 -3.54 -9.29
CA VAL A 452 11.86 -4.48 -9.84
C VAL A 452 11.24 -3.90 -11.11
N PHE A 453 11.20 -4.68 -12.18
CA PHE A 453 10.55 -4.33 -13.45
C PHE A 453 9.41 -5.30 -13.73
N THR A 454 8.17 -4.79 -13.75
CA THR A 454 6.97 -5.61 -13.97
C THR A 454 6.64 -5.79 -15.45
N ASN A 455 6.47 -4.70 -16.20
CA ASN A 455 6.17 -4.70 -17.63
C ASN A 455 6.28 -3.27 -18.21
N LEU A 456 6.36 -3.18 -19.53
CA LEU A 456 6.31 -1.95 -20.30
C LEU A 456 5.32 -2.11 -21.46
N THR A 457 4.15 -1.51 -21.31
CA THR A 457 3.15 -1.45 -22.38
C THR A 457 2.79 -0.01 -22.68
N ARG A 458 2.37 0.27 -23.92
CA ARG A 458 2.03 1.62 -24.35
C ARG A 458 0.76 2.07 -23.64
N ASP A 459 0.92 3.01 -22.72
CA ASP A 459 -0.22 3.73 -22.16
C ASP A 459 -0.33 5.07 -22.89
N HIS A 460 -1.32 5.17 -23.78
CA HIS A 460 -1.42 6.26 -24.76
C HIS A 460 -1.69 7.65 -24.15
N GLY A 461 -1.91 7.76 -22.83
CA GLY A 461 -2.37 9.01 -22.20
C GLY A 461 -1.51 9.58 -21.07
N GLU A 462 -0.58 8.85 -20.47
CA GLU A 462 -0.04 9.26 -19.15
C GLU A 462 1.35 9.91 -19.16
N PHE A 463 2.19 9.64 -20.17
CA PHE A 463 3.56 10.15 -20.20
C PHE A 463 3.76 11.21 -21.31
N PRO A 464 4.29 12.41 -21.00
CA PRO A 464 4.38 13.52 -21.94
C PRO A 464 5.55 13.41 -22.96
N GLY A 465 5.99 12.20 -23.29
CA GLY A 465 7.18 11.94 -24.11
C GLY A 465 7.03 10.77 -25.08
N THR A 466 8.10 10.47 -25.80
CA THR A 466 8.18 9.32 -26.71
C THR A 466 8.22 7.99 -25.95
N GLU A 467 7.98 6.88 -26.65
CA GLU A 467 8.09 5.54 -26.06
C GLU A 467 9.52 5.24 -25.59
N GLU A 468 10.54 5.76 -26.30
CA GLU A 468 11.94 5.67 -25.89
C GLU A 468 12.19 6.45 -24.60
N GLU A 469 11.69 7.70 -24.50
CA GLU A 469 11.81 8.50 -23.27
C GLU A 469 11.07 7.86 -22.08
N TYR A 470 9.92 7.21 -22.33
CA TYR A 470 9.18 6.47 -21.31
C TYR A 470 9.95 5.27 -20.78
N LYS A 471 10.60 4.54 -21.69
CA LYS A 471 11.47 3.41 -21.38
C LYS A 471 12.72 3.84 -20.62
N ASP A 472 13.41 4.89 -21.09
CA ASP A 472 14.61 5.46 -20.47
C ASP A 472 14.30 6.03 -19.08
N ALA A 473 13.13 6.64 -18.88
CA ALA A 473 12.71 7.11 -17.57
C ALA A 473 12.67 5.98 -16.53
N LYS A 474 12.12 4.81 -16.88
CA LYS A 474 12.11 3.64 -15.99
C LYS A 474 13.51 3.03 -15.83
N ALA A 475 14.34 3.09 -16.87
CA ALA A 475 15.72 2.61 -16.86
C ALA A 475 16.57 3.28 -15.79
N LYS A 476 16.26 4.54 -15.41
CA LYS A 476 16.95 5.28 -14.36
C LYS A 476 16.98 4.56 -13.00
N LEU A 477 15.97 3.73 -12.69
CA LEU A 477 15.98 2.92 -11.47
C LEU A 477 17.06 1.82 -11.57
N PHE A 478 17.12 1.12 -12.69
CA PHE A 478 18.07 0.03 -12.92
C PHE A 478 19.50 0.52 -13.12
N SER A 479 19.69 1.72 -13.69
CA SER A 479 21.03 2.29 -13.87
C SER A 479 21.76 2.58 -12.55
N ARG A 480 21.01 2.69 -11.45
CA ARG A 480 21.56 2.85 -10.08
C ARG A 480 22.02 1.55 -9.45
N MET A 481 21.67 0.42 -10.03
CA MET A 481 22.11 -0.89 -9.56
C MET A 481 23.58 -1.10 -9.94
N VAL A 482 24.49 -0.54 -9.13
CA VAL A 482 25.95 -0.54 -9.40
C VAL A 482 26.79 -1.47 -8.52
N ASP A 483 26.38 -1.72 -7.27
CA ASP A 483 27.11 -2.52 -6.30
C ASP A 483 26.63 -4.00 -6.30
N PRO A 484 27.45 -4.98 -6.73
CA PRO A 484 27.06 -6.39 -6.77
C PRO A 484 26.77 -7.03 -5.41
N ASP A 485 27.41 -6.54 -4.34
CA ASP A 485 27.25 -7.11 -3.01
C ASP A 485 25.93 -6.64 -2.37
N ARG A 486 25.54 -5.39 -2.68
CA ARG A 486 24.38 -4.72 -2.10
C ARG A 486 23.12 -4.71 -2.98
N HIS A 487 23.25 -4.65 -4.30
CA HIS A 487 22.10 -4.40 -5.18
C HIS A 487 21.55 -5.67 -5.82
N ARG A 488 20.26 -5.67 -6.14
CA ARG A 488 19.60 -6.76 -6.89
C ARG A 488 18.69 -6.20 -7.99
N LYS A 489 18.60 -6.94 -9.09
CA LYS A 489 17.67 -6.65 -10.20
C LYS A 489 16.65 -7.78 -10.29
N VAL A 490 15.38 -7.44 -10.35
CA VAL A 490 14.27 -8.38 -10.54
C VAL A 490 13.51 -7.99 -11.80
N VAL A 491 13.43 -8.90 -12.78
CA VAL A 491 12.97 -8.55 -14.14
C VAL A 491 12.00 -9.58 -14.69
N ASN A 492 10.83 -9.13 -15.14
CA ASN A 492 9.91 -9.95 -15.94
C ASN A 492 10.49 -10.20 -17.33
N ILE A 493 10.82 -11.44 -17.67
CA ILE A 493 11.39 -11.79 -18.98
C ILE A 493 10.35 -12.19 -20.04
N ASP A 494 9.07 -12.17 -19.70
CA ASP A 494 7.99 -12.24 -20.71
C ASP A 494 7.82 -10.90 -21.44
N ASP A 495 8.30 -9.80 -20.85
CA ASP A 495 8.31 -8.49 -21.50
C ASP A 495 9.47 -8.40 -22.51
N PRO A 496 9.22 -7.97 -23.77
CA PRO A 496 10.26 -7.87 -24.80
C PRO A 496 11.34 -6.82 -24.46
N ASN A 497 11.10 -5.91 -23.51
CA ASN A 497 12.07 -4.92 -23.07
C ASN A 497 13.00 -5.44 -21.95
N ALA A 498 12.77 -6.65 -21.42
CA ALA A 498 13.59 -7.21 -20.34
C ALA A 498 15.11 -7.15 -20.60
N PRO A 499 15.63 -7.49 -21.80
CA PRO A 499 17.07 -7.41 -22.06
C PRO A 499 17.65 -6.01 -21.88
N PHE A 500 16.87 -4.97 -22.16
CA PHE A 500 17.30 -3.58 -21.99
C PHE A 500 17.41 -3.20 -20.51
N PHE A 501 16.50 -3.65 -19.65
CA PHE A 501 16.54 -3.35 -18.22
C PHE A 501 17.65 -4.14 -17.50
N ILE A 502 17.88 -5.39 -17.92
CA ILE A 502 18.96 -6.24 -17.38
C ILE A 502 20.34 -5.59 -17.59
N THR A 503 20.57 -4.99 -18.76
CA THR A 503 21.86 -4.38 -19.12
C THR A 503 22.13 -3.02 -18.50
N GLN A 504 21.14 -2.37 -17.87
CA GLN A 504 21.35 -1.11 -17.17
C GLN A 504 22.16 -1.32 -15.88
N GLY A 505 22.97 -0.33 -15.50
CA GLY A 505 23.79 -0.41 -14.29
C GLY A 505 24.97 -1.37 -14.45
N ASN A 506 25.43 -1.99 -13.37
CA ASN A 506 26.55 -2.93 -13.39
C ASN A 506 26.08 -4.34 -13.83
N PRO A 507 26.71 -4.97 -14.84
CA PRO A 507 26.40 -6.35 -15.25
C PRO A 507 26.71 -7.43 -14.20
N GLU A 508 27.56 -7.13 -13.22
CA GLU A 508 27.90 -8.06 -12.13
C GLU A 508 26.84 -8.10 -11.02
N VAL A 509 25.91 -7.14 -11.00
CA VAL A 509 24.78 -7.16 -10.07
C VAL A 509 23.88 -8.36 -10.36
N PRO A 510 23.59 -9.21 -9.36
CA PRO A 510 22.72 -10.38 -9.55
C PRO A 510 21.34 -10.00 -10.06
N VAL A 511 20.86 -10.79 -11.02
CA VAL A 511 19.54 -10.66 -11.64
C VAL A 511 18.74 -11.91 -11.29
N VAL A 512 17.53 -11.73 -10.77
CA VAL A 512 16.54 -12.81 -10.66
C VAL A 512 15.43 -12.53 -11.67
N THR A 513 15.14 -13.52 -12.49
CA THR A 513 14.15 -13.42 -13.56
C THR A 513 12.85 -14.11 -13.16
N PHE A 514 11.73 -13.52 -13.58
CA PHE A 514 10.42 -14.15 -13.45
C PHE A 514 9.64 -14.10 -14.76
N GLY A 515 8.72 -15.03 -14.93
CA GLY A 515 7.88 -15.11 -16.12
C GLY A 515 6.84 -16.22 -16.00
N MET A 516 5.64 -15.96 -16.50
CA MET A 516 4.59 -16.97 -16.61
C MET A 516 4.78 -17.84 -17.86
N GLU A 517 5.06 -17.21 -18.99
CA GLU A 517 5.12 -17.85 -20.32
C GLU A 517 6.50 -18.44 -20.58
N ASN A 518 7.55 -17.70 -20.25
CA ASN A 518 8.93 -18.10 -20.44
C ASN A 518 9.45 -18.95 -19.28
N LYS A 519 9.40 -20.28 -19.45
CA LYS A 519 9.89 -21.27 -18.47
C LYS A 519 11.42 -21.27 -18.27
N THR A 520 12.16 -20.42 -18.98
CA THR A 520 13.60 -20.20 -18.69
C THR A 520 13.82 -19.21 -17.56
N ALA A 521 12.77 -18.53 -17.08
CA ALA A 521 12.83 -17.67 -15.91
C ALA A 521 13.18 -18.47 -14.65
N ASP A 522 13.92 -17.85 -13.73
CA ASP A 522 14.26 -18.45 -12.44
C ASP A 522 13.00 -18.78 -11.62
N VAL A 523 12.01 -17.88 -11.66
CA VAL A 523 10.73 -18.00 -10.97
C VAL A 523 9.60 -18.08 -12.00
N HIS A 524 8.92 -19.24 -12.07
CA HIS A 524 7.83 -19.45 -13.02
C HIS A 524 6.79 -20.45 -12.49
N PRO A 525 5.52 -20.34 -12.91
CA PRO A 525 4.47 -21.24 -12.45
C PRO A 525 4.56 -22.59 -13.17
N LEU A 526 4.35 -23.67 -12.43
CA LEU A 526 4.17 -25.03 -12.95
C LEU A 526 2.69 -25.33 -13.24
N LYS A 527 1.82 -24.89 -12.33
CA LYS A 527 0.36 -25.01 -12.42
C LYS A 527 -0.26 -23.80 -11.73
N TYR A 528 -1.39 -23.34 -12.22
CA TYR A 528 -2.24 -22.39 -11.51
C TYR A 528 -3.71 -22.70 -11.79
N ASP A 529 -4.57 -22.29 -10.88
CA ASP A 529 -6.01 -22.31 -11.03
C ASP A 529 -6.56 -20.93 -10.67
N LEU A 530 -7.52 -20.45 -11.47
CA LEU A 530 -8.15 -19.15 -11.30
C LEU A 530 -9.63 -19.39 -11.01
N SER A 531 -10.13 -18.82 -9.93
CA SER A 531 -11.55 -18.84 -9.58
C SER A 531 -12.06 -17.43 -9.30
N LEU A 532 -13.35 -17.31 -8.97
CA LEU A 532 -13.98 -16.03 -8.63
C LEU A 532 -13.54 -15.49 -7.27
N PHE A 533 -13.02 -16.35 -6.39
CA PHE A 533 -12.72 -16.02 -4.99
C PHE A 533 -11.24 -16.23 -4.61
N GLU A 534 -10.55 -17.13 -5.31
CA GLU A 534 -9.18 -17.49 -4.99
C GLU A 534 -8.32 -17.76 -6.25
N THR A 535 -7.03 -17.42 -6.15
CA THR A 535 -5.98 -17.83 -7.07
C THR A 535 -5.03 -18.82 -6.39
N GLN A 536 -4.91 -20.03 -6.94
CA GLN A 536 -3.95 -21.02 -6.49
C GLN A 536 -2.80 -21.15 -7.49
N VAL A 537 -1.55 -21.15 -7.02
CA VAL A 537 -0.38 -21.27 -7.90
C VAL A 537 0.74 -22.12 -7.30
N LEU A 538 1.21 -23.09 -8.07
CA LEU A 538 2.41 -23.87 -7.79
C LEU A 538 3.57 -23.26 -8.59
N VAL A 539 4.58 -22.74 -7.89
CA VAL A 539 5.71 -22.00 -8.46
C VAL A 539 7.00 -22.80 -8.32
N SER A 540 7.79 -22.86 -9.41
CA SER A 540 9.16 -23.35 -9.38
C SER A 540 10.12 -22.19 -9.13
N THR A 541 11.04 -22.38 -8.19
CA THR A 541 12.11 -21.42 -7.88
C THR A 541 13.47 -22.13 -7.81
N PRO A 542 14.60 -21.42 -7.83
CA PRO A 542 15.92 -22.04 -7.65
C PRO A 542 16.12 -22.68 -6.27
N GLN A 543 15.31 -22.30 -5.27
CA GLN A 543 15.42 -22.78 -3.88
C GLN A 543 14.44 -23.91 -3.55
N GLY A 544 13.44 -24.17 -4.41
CA GLY A 544 12.41 -25.18 -4.17
C GLY A 544 11.08 -24.85 -4.86
N LEU A 545 10.09 -25.71 -4.64
CA LEU A 545 8.71 -25.46 -5.05
C LEU A 545 7.97 -24.69 -3.96
N LEU A 546 7.11 -23.77 -4.38
CA LEU A 546 6.19 -23.03 -3.51
C LEU A 546 4.76 -23.28 -3.98
N GLU A 547 3.86 -23.57 -3.05
CA GLU A 547 2.42 -23.59 -3.28
C GLU A 547 1.83 -22.40 -2.55
N ILE A 548 1.01 -21.62 -3.25
CA ILE A 548 0.48 -20.34 -2.76
C ILE A 548 -1.02 -20.29 -3.06
N SER A 549 -1.80 -19.96 -2.03
CA SER A 549 -3.21 -19.57 -2.10
C SER A 549 -3.36 -18.08 -1.87
N SER A 550 -3.92 -17.33 -2.81
CA SER A 550 -4.05 -15.88 -2.70
C SER A 550 -5.46 -15.41 -3.04
N GLY A 551 -5.99 -14.50 -2.22
CA GLY A 551 -7.23 -13.76 -2.51
C GLY A 551 -7.12 -12.79 -3.69
N LEU A 552 -5.89 -12.54 -4.19
CA LEU A 552 -5.68 -11.67 -5.35
C LEU A 552 -6.09 -12.38 -6.65
N LEU A 553 -7.14 -11.87 -7.28
CA LEU A 553 -7.76 -12.51 -8.44
C LEU A 553 -7.04 -12.24 -9.76
N GLY A 554 -7.08 -13.25 -10.64
CA GLY A 554 -6.76 -13.10 -12.05
C GLY A 554 -5.29 -13.25 -12.41
N ARG A 555 -5.07 -13.53 -13.71
CA ARG A 555 -3.76 -13.88 -14.25
C ARG A 555 -2.68 -12.82 -14.04
N HIS A 556 -3.05 -11.54 -14.05
CA HIS A 556 -2.11 -10.44 -13.85
C HIS A 556 -1.55 -10.42 -12.42
N ASN A 557 -2.31 -10.91 -11.42
CA ASN A 557 -1.81 -11.04 -10.05
C ASN A 557 -0.84 -12.20 -9.88
N ILE A 558 -0.90 -13.24 -10.72
CA ILE A 558 0.17 -14.25 -10.77
C ILE A 558 1.51 -13.60 -11.12
N TYR A 559 1.58 -12.66 -12.07
CA TYR A 559 2.83 -11.92 -12.34
C TYR A 559 3.33 -11.13 -11.12
N ASN A 560 2.42 -10.51 -10.35
CA ASN A 560 2.77 -9.75 -9.15
C ASN A 560 3.28 -10.68 -8.02
N ILE A 561 2.67 -11.86 -7.87
CA ILE A 561 3.12 -12.94 -6.97
C ILE A 561 4.51 -13.42 -7.37
N LEU A 562 4.73 -13.74 -8.66
CA LEU A 562 6.04 -14.18 -9.16
C LEU A 562 7.13 -13.11 -8.99
N ALA A 563 6.79 -11.83 -9.17
CA ALA A 563 7.71 -10.71 -8.91
C ALA A 563 8.10 -10.66 -7.43
N THR A 564 7.14 -10.84 -6.52
CA THR A 564 7.36 -10.86 -5.07
C THR A 564 8.23 -12.03 -4.65
N ILE A 565 7.94 -13.24 -5.14
CA ILE A 565 8.79 -14.42 -4.92
C ILE A 565 10.20 -14.15 -5.44
N ALA A 566 10.35 -13.57 -6.62
CA ALA A 566 11.67 -13.26 -7.18
C ALA A 566 12.45 -12.26 -6.32
N VAL A 567 11.79 -11.27 -5.69
CA VAL A 567 12.42 -10.40 -4.67
C VAL A 567 12.84 -11.23 -3.45
N GLY A 568 11.96 -12.09 -2.92
CA GLY A 568 12.27 -12.99 -1.82
C GLY A 568 13.50 -13.86 -2.09
N ILE A 569 13.57 -14.45 -3.29
CA ILE A 569 14.73 -15.25 -3.73
C ILE A 569 15.99 -14.37 -3.85
N ALA A 570 15.89 -13.15 -4.39
CA ALA A 570 17.03 -12.24 -4.55
C ALA A 570 17.66 -11.80 -3.22
N VAL A 571 16.84 -11.71 -2.17
CA VAL A 571 17.28 -11.35 -0.80
C VAL A 571 17.54 -12.56 0.10
N GLY A 572 17.36 -13.78 -0.41
CA GLY A 572 17.55 -15.01 0.38
C GLY A 572 16.48 -15.22 1.46
N ALA A 573 15.28 -14.68 1.28
CA ALA A 573 14.19 -14.84 2.23
C ALA A 573 13.81 -16.32 2.42
N PRO A 574 13.51 -16.76 3.64
CA PRO A 574 13.02 -18.11 3.90
C PRO A 574 11.71 -18.37 3.15
N LEU A 575 11.63 -19.51 2.45
CA LEU A 575 10.48 -19.87 1.61
C LEU A 575 9.13 -19.79 2.35
N GLU A 576 9.10 -20.19 3.61
CA GLU A 576 7.89 -20.12 4.46
C GLU A 576 7.42 -18.68 4.70
N ASP A 577 8.35 -17.73 4.87
CA ASP A 577 8.00 -16.32 5.06
C ASP A 577 7.53 -15.68 3.74
N ILE A 578 8.06 -16.15 2.60
CA ILE A 578 7.58 -15.73 1.27
C ILE A 578 6.13 -16.15 1.07
N VAL A 579 5.81 -17.41 1.33
CA VAL A 579 4.44 -17.94 1.19
C VAL A 579 3.53 -17.18 2.15
N ARG A 580 3.81 -17.21 3.45
CA ARG A 580 2.97 -16.56 4.46
C ARG A 580 2.68 -15.09 4.13
N GLY A 581 3.70 -14.30 3.79
CA GLY A 581 3.50 -12.88 3.52
C GLY A 581 2.79 -12.56 2.21
N ILE A 582 2.67 -13.52 1.28
CA ILE A 582 1.84 -13.39 0.09
C ILE A 582 0.39 -13.77 0.41
N GLU A 583 0.18 -14.85 1.17
CA GLU A 583 -1.15 -15.35 1.55
C GLU A 583 -1.87 -14.44 2.56
N GLU A 584 -1.12 -13.74 3.43
CA GLU A 584 -1.66 -12.73 4.37
C GLU A 584 -2.17 -11.44 3.69
N VAL A 585 -1.94 -11.27 2.38
CA VAL A 585 -2.46 -10.11 1.64
C VAL A 585 -3.82 -10.47 1.04
N ASP A 586 -4.88 -10.20 1.80
CA ASP A 586 -6.26 -10.47 1.38
C ASP A 586 -6.62 -9.71 0.11
N ALA A 587 -6.35 -8.40 0.10
CA ALA A 587 -6.64 -7.53 -1.03
C ALA A 587 -5.68 -6.34 -1.11
N VAL A 588 -5.59 -5.77 -2.32
CA VAL A 588 -4.91 -4.49 -2.54
C VAL A 588 -5.98 -3.43 -2.76
N PRO A 589 -6.06 -2.40 -1.89
CA PRO A 589 -7.15 -1.44 -1.93
C PRO A 589 -7.37 -0.83 -3.33
N GLY A 590 -8.56 -1.03 -3.90
CA GLY A 590 -8.96 -0.51 -5.21
C GLY A 590 -8.18 -1.06 -6.41
N ARG A 591 -7.62 -2.28 -6.30
CA ARG A 591 -6.86 -2.97 -7.37
C ARG A 591 -7.35 -4.41 -7.51
N CYS A 592 -8.38 -4.60 -8.33
CA CYS A 592 -9.11 -5.86 -8.47
C CYS A 592 -9.47 -6.43 -7.09
N GLU A 593 -9.91 -5.55 -6.18
CA GLU A 593 -10.25 -5.87 -4.80
C GLU A 593 -11.58 -6.63 -4.79
N LEU A 594 -11.54 -7.88 -4.33
CA LEU A 594 -12.74 -8.68 -4.11
C LEU A 594 -13.41 -8.22 -2.81
N ILE A 595 -14.70 -7.90 -2.90
CA ILE A 595 -15.58 -7.67 -1.76
C ILE A 595 -16.36 -8.96 -1.55
N ASP A 596 -16.02 -9.67 -0.49
CA ASP A 596 -16.63 -10.93 -0.11
C ASP A 596 -17.25 -10.80 1.27
N GLU A 597 -18.57 -10.87 1.30
CA GLU A 597 -19.43 -10.89 2.49
C GLU A 597 -20.20 -12.23 2.51
N GLU A 598 -19.56 -13.31 2.04
CA GLU A 598 -20.07 -14.69 1.95
C GLU A 598 -21.17 -14.91 0.88
N GLN A 599 -21.25 -14.02 -0.11
CA GLN A 599 -22.21 -14.15 -1.21
C GLN A 599 -21.76 -15.15 -2.30
N ALA A 600 -22.71 -15.68 -3.07
CA ALA A 600 -22.46 -16.67 -4.13
C ALA A 600 -21.89 -16.11 -5.46
N PHE A 601 -21.49 -14.84 -5.50
CA PHE A 601 -21.00 -14.16 -6.72
C PHE A 601 -19.88 -13.17 -6.41
N GLY A 602 -19.02 -12.87 -7.39
CA GLY A 602 -17.89 -11.97 -7.15
C GLY A 602 -18.28 -10.49 -7.24
N VAL A 603 -17.84 -9.65 -6.31
CA VAL A 603 -17.91 -8.19 -6.43
C VAL A 603 -16.49 -7.62 -6.43
N ILE A 604 -16.09 -6.97 -7.52
CA ILE A 604 -14.72 -6.47 -7.72
C ILE A 604 -14.73 -4.95 -7.81
N VAL A 605 -13.94 -4.28 -6.96
CA VAL A 605 -13.70 -2.84 -7.01
C VAL A 605 -12.31 -2.54 -7.60
N ASP A 606 -12.24 -1.68 -8.62
CA ASP A 606 -10.97 -1.37 -9.30
C ASP A 606 -10.86 0.09 -9.78
N TYR A 607 -9.63 0.61 -9.84
CA TYR A 607 -9.31 1.97 -10.27
C TYR A 607 -9.21 2.18 -11.79
N ALA A 608 -9.61 1.20 -12.61
CA ALA A 608 -9.53 1.28 -14.07
C ALA A 608 -10.32 2.47 -14.65
N GLN A 609 -9.63 3.62 -14.80
CA GLN A 609 -10.19 4.89 -15.28
C GLN A 609 -9.74 5.27 -16.71
N THR A 610 -9.11 4.34 -17.43
CA THR A 610 -8.65 4.50 -18.81
C THR A 610 -9.22 3.39 -19.71
N PRO A 611 -9.36 3.62 -21.03
CA PRO A 611 -9.84 2.59 -21.95
C PRO A 611 -9.03 1.29 -21.88
N ASN A 612 -7.70 1.41 -21.84
CA ASN A 612 -6.81 0.25 -21.74
C ASN A 612 -6.91 -0.44 -20.37
N GLY A 613 -6.98 0.34 -19.29
CA GLY A 613 -7.17 -0.20 -17.93
C GLY A 613 -8.47 -1.00 -17.82
N LEU A 614 -9.59 -0.41 -18.25
CA LEU A 614 -10.90 -1.06 -18.21
C LEU A 614 -10.96 -2.29 -19.10
N SER A 615 -10.39 -2.21 -20.31
CA SER A 615 -10.28 -3.35 -21.22
C SER A 615 -9.58 -4.54 -20.56
N ARG A 616 -8.44 -4.30 -19.89
CA ARG A 616 -7.62 -5.34 -19.24
C ARG A 616 -8.28 -5.91 -18.00
N LEU A 617 -8.94 -5.06 -17.22
CA LEU A 617 -9.73 -5.50 -16.07
C LEU A 617 -10.80 -6.49 -16.51
N LEU A 618 -11.62 -6.11 -17.51
CA LEU A 618 -12.71 -6.96 -18.00
C LEU A 618 -12.20 -8.24 -18.68
N ASP A 619 -11.05 -8.19 -19.38
CA ASP A 619 -10.40 -9.41 -19.90
C ASP A 619 -9.98 -10.33 -18.75
N SER A 620 -9.38 -9.78 -17.69
CA SER A 620 -8.95 -10.56 -16.52
C SER A 620 -10.13 -11.18 -15.77
N VAL A 621 -11.22 -10.42 -15.60
CA VAL A 621 -12.45 -10.93 -14.97
C VAL A 621 -13.07 -12.03 -15.82
N ARG A 622 -13.07 -11.90 -17.16
CA ARG A 622 -13.59 -12.95 -18.04
C ARG A 622 -12.78 -14.25 -17.96
N GLU A 623 -11.47 -14.16 -17.70
CA GLU A 623 -10.62 -15.34 -17.47
C GLU A 623 -10.98 -16.12 -16.19
N LEU A 624 -11.66 -15.50 -15.21
CA LEU A 624 -12.12 -16.18 -14.00
C LEU A 624 -13.33 -17.11 -14.24
N GLY A 625 -13.88 -17.11 -15.47
CA GLY A 625 -15.02 -17.95 -15.84
C GLY A 625 -16.40 -17.53 -15.30
N PRO A 626 -16.74 -16.24 -15.18
CA PRO A 626 -18.05 -15.83 -14.68
C PRO A 626 -19.17 -16.16 -15.68
N ARG A 627 -20.37 -16.41 -15.15
CA ARG A 627 -21.60 -16.62 -15.92
C ARG A 627 -22.00 -15.35 -16.68
N ARG A 628 -22.04 -14.20 -15.99
CA ARG A 628 -22.26 -12.87 -16.56
C ARG A 628 -21.33 -11.84 -15.91
N ILE A 629 -21.01 -10.77 -16.64
CA ILE A 629 -20.29 -9.61 -16.10
C ILE A 629 -21.21 -8.39 -16.08
N ILE A 630 -21.34 -7.77 -14.91
CA ILE A 630 -22.12 -6.54 -14.66
C ILE A 630 -21.13 -5.43 -14.33
N THR A 631 -20.99 -4.40 -15.16
CA THR A 631 -19.97 -3.36 -14.98
C THR A 631 -20.60 -2.01 -14.66
N VAL A 632 -20.19 -1.39 -13.55
CA VAL A 632 -20.53 -0.02 -13.17
C VAL A 632 -19.29 0.85 -13.34
N PHE A 633 -19.39 1.95 -14.08
CA PHE A 633 -18.29 2.91 -14.12
C PHE A 633 -18.74 4.32 -14.49
N GLY A 634 -17.90 5.29 -14.15
CA GLY A 634 -18.07 6.69 -14.52
C GLY A 634 -16.79 7.28 -15.09
N CYS A 635 -16.88 8.51 -15.58
CA CYS A 635 -15.72 9.27 -16.05
C CYS A 635 -15.56 10.57 -15.24
N PRO A 636 -14.34 10.89 -14.77
CA PRO A 636 -14.10 12.15 -14.07
C PRO A 636 -14.19 13.36 -15.02
N GLY A 637 -14.72 14.47 -14.49
CA GLY A 637 -14.71 15.77 -15.15
C GLY A 637 -13.31 16.40 -15.19
N GLU A 638 -13.16 17.37 -16.07
CA GLU A 638 -11.97 18.14 -16.42
C GLU A 638 -10.77 17.30 -16.92
N LYS A 639 -11.00 16.01 -17.18
CA LYS A 639 -10.05 15.10 -17.81
C LYS A 639 -10.34 14.95 -19.30
N ASP A 640 -9.53 14.16 -20.00
CA ASP A 640 -9.67 13.90 -21.43
C ASP A 640 -11.08 13.38 -21.78
N ARG A 641 -11.85 14.19 -22.54
CA ARG A 641 -13.20 13.82 -23.02
C ARG A 641 -13.17 12.68 -24.03
N GLY A 642 -12.09 12.53 -24.80
CA GLY A 642 -11.98 11.53 -25.86
C GLY A 642 -12.01 10.08 -25.35
N LYS A 643 -11.68 9.87 -24.06
CA LYS A 643 -11.73 8.55 -23.43
C LYS A 643 -13.14 8.09 -23.08
N ARG A 644 -14.07 9.02 -22.84
CA ARG A 644 -15.46 8.75 -22.37
C ARG A 644 -16.20 7.77 -23.30
N PRO A 645 -16.36 8.04 -24.61
CA PRO A 645 -17.04 7.11 -25.51
C PRO A 645 -16.26 5.80 -25.73
N ALA A 646 -14.92 5.86 -25.71
CA ALA A 646 -14.09 4.66 -25.89
C ALA A 646 -14.26 3.67 -24.72
N MET A 647 -14.35 4.17 -23.48
CA MET A 647 -14.60 3.33 -22.30
C MET A 647 -15.99 2.69 -22.34
N THR A 648 -17.04 3.44 -22.69
CA THR A 648 -18.40 2.89 -22.84
C THR A 648 -18.42 1.76 -23.85
N LYS A 649 -17.84 1.98 -25.03
CA LYS A 649 -17.79 0.95 -26.06
C LYS A 649 -17.11 -0.33 -25.56
N ILE A 650 -15.97 -0.20 -24.88
CA ILE A 650 -15.23 -1.33 -24.30
C ILE A 650 -16.08 -2.06 -23.25
N ALA A 651 -16.71 -1.33 -22.34
CA ALA A 651 -17.56 -1.90 -21.31
C ALA A 651 -18.72 -2.70 -21.92
N THR A 652 -19.41 -2.12 -22.92
CA THR A 652 -20.55 -2.75 -23.58
C THR A 652 -20.16 -3.90 -24.49
N ASP A 653 -18.94 -3.92 -25.01
CA ASP A 653 -18.41 -5.03 -25.82
C ASP A 653 -18.02 -6.23 -24.94
N LYS A 654 -17.64 -6.01 -23.68
CA LYS A 654 -17.06 -7.04 -22.79
C LYS A 654 -17.91 -7.45 -21.60
N SER A 655 -18.94 -6.67 -21.27
CA SER A 655 -19.86 -6.93 -20.15
C SER A 655 -21.27 -7.15 -20.68
N ASP A 656 -22.00 -8.04 -20.02
CA ASP A 656 -23.36 -8.42 -20.35
C ASP A 656 -24.35 -7.31 -19.96
N VAL A 657 -24.06 -6.63 -18.84
CA VAL A 657 -24.80 -5.47 -18.33
C VAL A 657 -23.81 -4.36 -18.00
N VAL A 658 -24.12 -3.12 -18.39
CA VAL A 658 -23.31 -1.93 -18.09
C VAL A 658 -24.18 -0.86 -17.46
N LEU A 659 -23.69 -0.24 -16.38
CA LEU A 659 -24.30 0.90 -15.73
C LEU A 659 -23.34 2.10 -15.81
N LEU A 660 -23.76 3.15 -16.51
CA LEU A 660 -23.02 4.41 -16.58
C LEU A 660 -23.45 5.32 -15.44
N THR A 661 -22.47 5.92 -14.77
CA THR A 661 -22.73 6.81 -13.63
C THR A 661 -21.73 7.96 -13.51
N SER A 662 -22.00 8.90 -12.61
CA SER A 662 -21.03 9.92 -12.19
C SER A 662 -19.82 9.30 -11.45
N ASP A 663 -18.67 9.97 -11.54
CA ASP A 663 -17.42 9.62 -10.85
C ASP A 663 -16.96 10.79 -9.94
N ASN A 664 -16.23 11.75 -10.50
CA ASN A 664 -15.83 13.01 -9.88
C ASN A 664 -16.09 14.11 -10.93
N PRO A 665 -17.32 14.63 -11.03
CA PRO A 665 -17.72 15.58 -12.08
C PRO A 665 -16.99 16.93 -11.99
N ARG A 666 -16.52 17.33 -10.79
CA ARG A 666 -15.88 18.64 -10.56
C ARG A 666 -16.77 19.77 -11.08
N THR A 667 -16.24 20.66 -11.92
CA THR A 667 -17.00 21.80 -12.45
C THR A 667 -17.83 21.47 -13.71
N GLU A 668 -17.72 20.25 -14.26
CA GLU A 668 -18.57 19.80 -15.37
C GLU A 668 -19.92 19.28 -14.88
N ASP A 669 -20.97 19.45 -15.69
CA ASP A 669 -22.28 18.85 -15.43
C ASP A 669 -22.19 17.31 -15.59
N PRO A 670 -22.59 16.50 -14.59
CA PRO A 670 -22.63 15.04 -14.69
C PRO A 670 -23.40 14.54 -15.92
N LEU A 671 -24.47 15.21 -16.32
CA LEU A 671 -25.29 14.80 -17.47
C LEU A 671 -24.57 15.00 -18.80
N ASP A 672 -23.74 16.04 -18.93
CA ASP A 672 -22.89 16.25 -20.10
C ASP A 672 -21.82 15.16 -20.22
N ILE A 673 -21.24 14.74 -19.08
CA ILE A 673 -20.27 13.64 -19.05
C ILE A 673 -20.94 12.33 -19.50
N LEU A 674 -22.16 12.06 -19.02
CA LEU A 674 -22.92 10.88 -19.39
C LEU A 674 -23.35 10.88 -20.87
N ASP A 675 -23.70 12.04 -21.44
CA ASP A 675 -23.98 12.19 -22.87
C ASP A 675 -22.74 11.87 -23.72
N ASP A 676 -21.56 12.39 -23.34
CA ASP A 676 -20.28 12.05 -23.98
C ASP A 676 -19.98 10.53 -23.90
N MET A 677 -20.35 9.88 -22.79
CA MET A 677 -20.19 8.43 -22.62
C MET A 677 -21.13 7.64 -23.55
N LEU A 678 -22.40 8.06 -23.68
CA LEU A 678 -23.40 7.42 -24.56
C LEU A 678 -22.99 7.46 -26.04
N ALA A 679 -22.22 8.47 -26.46
CA ALA A 679 -21.68 8.54 -27.81
C ALA A 679 -20.85 7.30 -28.20
N GLY A 680 -20.32 6.55 -27.21
CA GLY A 680 -19.60 5.28 -27.42
C GLY A 680 -20.44 4.17 -28.06
N VAL A 681 -21.76 4.20 -27.87
CA VAL A 681 -22.72 3.30 -28.50
C VAL A 681 -23.56 3.99 -29.59
N GLY A 682 -23.19 5.22 -29.97
CA GLY A 682 -23.88 6.00 -30.98
C GLY A 682 -25.22 6.57 -30.52
N TRP A 683 -25.42 6.74 -29.21
CA TRP A 683 -26.62 7.33 -28.63
C TRP A 683 -26.33 8.73 -28.07
N THR A 684 -27.39 9.51 -27.93
CA THR A 684 -27.43 10.73 -27.12
C THR A 684 -28.35 10.51 -25.92
N MET A 685 -28.28 11.39 -24.92
CA MET A 685 -29.19 11.39 -23.78
C MET A 685 -30.67 11.45 -24.23
N GLN A 686 -30.96 12.20 -25.30
CA GLN A 686 -32.31 12.26 -25.88
C GLN A 686 -32.76 10.93 -26.48
N ASP A 687 -31.83 10.17 -27.08
CA ASP A 687 -32.14 8.84 -27.61
C ASP A 687 -32.37 7.85 -26.48
N TYR A 688 -31.59 7.92 -25.41
CA TYR A 688 -31.76 7.10 -24.21
C TYR A 688 -33.13 7.33 -23.54
N LEU A 689 -33.52 8.60 -23.33
CA LEU A 689 -34.78 8.96 -22.67
C LEU A 689 -36.03 8.53 -23.45
N LYS A 690 -35.98 8.43 -24.79
CA LYS A 690 -37.12 7.93 -25.61
C LYS A 690 -37.49 6.48 -25.26
N TYR A 691 -36.53 5.70 -24.78
CA TYR A 691 -36.77 4.30 -24.42
C TYR A 691 -37.24 4.14 -22.97
N GLY A 692 -36.84 5.04 -22.08
CA GLY A 692 -37.26 5.05 -20.67
C GLY A 692 -38.78 5.20 -20.47
N GLU A 693 -39.50 5.77 -21.45
CA GLU A 693 -40.98 5.88 -21.40
C GLU A 693 -41.73 4.54 -21.56
N ASN A 694 -41.07 3.48 -22.06
CA ASN A 694 -41.72 2.19 -22.39
C ASN A 694 -41.33 1.02 -21.46
N ASP A 695 -40.75 1.31 -20.28
CA ASP A 695 -40.27 0.33 -19.28
C ASP A 695 -39.25 -0.72 -19.82
N TYR A 696 -38.79 -0.59 -21.07
CA TYR A 696 -37.85 -1.51 -21.74
C TYR A 696 -36.72 -0.73 -22.42
N TYR A 697 -35.50 -0.81 -21.88
CA TYR A 697 -34.30 -0.32 -22.58
C TYR A 697 -33.95 -1.28 -23.72
N PRO A 698 -33.78 -0.80 -24.97
CA PRO A 698 -33.48 -1.68 -26.09
C PRO A 698 -32.12 -2.34 -25.84
N PRO A 699 -32.01 -3.68 -26.02
CA PRO A 699 -30.71 -4.33 -26.00
C PRO A 699 -29.85 -3.73 -27.11
N LEU A 700 -28.56 -3.60 -26.82
CA LEU A 700 -27.57 -3.22 -27.82
C LEU A 700 -27.55 -4.26 -28.95
N PRO A 701 -26.99 -3.95 -30.14
CA PRO A 701 -26.95 -4.90 -31.26
C PRO A 701 -26.30 -6.26 -30.95
N ASN A 702 -25.49 -6.34 -29.89
CA ASN A 702 -24.85 -7.56 -29.38
C ASN A 702 -25.72 -8.33 -28.35
N GLY A 703 -26.90 -7.83 -27.99
CA GLY A 703 -27.78 -8.41 -26.98
C GLY A 703 -27.50 -7.96 -25.54
N HIS A 704 -26.48 -7.13 -25.32
CA HIS A 704 -26.10 -6.64 -23.99
C HIS A 704 -26.98 -5.47 -23.55
N ARG A 705 -27.01 -5.17 -22.26
CA ARG A 705 -27.85 -4.13 -21.66
C ARG A 705 -27.03 -2.95 -21.18
N LEU A 706 -27.58 -1.75 -21.31
CA LEU A 706 -26.97 -0.50 -20.88
C LEU A 706 -27.97 0.32 -20.05
N PHE A 707 -27.60 0.64 -18.83
CA PHE A 707 -28.33 1.52 -17.93
C PHE A 707 -27.52 2.76 -17.60
N LEU A 708 -28.19 3.80 -17.14
CA LEU A 708 -27.59 5.08 -16.82
C LEU A 708 -28.29 5.67 -15.61
N HIS A 709 -27.50 6.07 -14.61
CA HIS A 709 -27.98 6.77 -13.43
C HIS A 709 -26.88 7.74 -12.98
N ASP A 710 -27.20 9.01 -12.75
CA ASP A 710 -26.23 10.05 -12.36
C ASP A 710 -25.70 9.86 -10.92
N ILE A 711 -26.53 9.37 -10.00
CA ILE A 711 -26.11 9.06 -8.62
C ILE A 711 -25.35 7.73 -8.55
N ARG A 712 -24.04 7.80 -8.26
CA ARG A 712 -23.13 6.64 -8.15
C ARG A 712 -23.54 5.60 -7.11
N ARG A 713 -23.98 6.04 -5.93
CA ARG A 713 -24.53 5.17 -4.88
C ARG A 713 -25.61 4.23 -5.44
N VAL A 714 -26.56 4.81 -6.18
CA VAL A 714 -27.70 4.06 -6.72
C VAL A 714 -27.23 3.08 -7.78
N ALA A 715 -26.36 3.50 -8.69
CA ALA A 715 -25.82 2.63 -9.73
C ALA A 715 -25.04 1.44 -9.15
N VAL A 716 -24.17 1.68 -8.15
CA VAL A 716 -23.38 0.62 -7.50
C VAL A 716 -24.29 -0.38 -6.79
N ARG A 717 -25.19 0.09 -5.91
CA ARG A 717 -26.09 -0.79 -5.14
C ARG A 717 -26.99 -1.61 -6.04
N ALA A 718 -27.51 -1.01 -7.11
CA ALA A 718 -28.35 -1.73 -8.06
C ALA A 718 -27.57 -2.80 -8.84
N ALA A 719 -26.33 -2.54 -9.23
CA ALA A 719 -25.50 -3.56 -9.88
C ALA A 719 -25.18 -4.73 -8.97
N VAL A 720 -24.90 -4.47 -7.69
CA VAL A 720 -24.72 -5.51 -6.67
C VAL A 720 -26.01 -6.31 -6.50
N ALA A 721 -27.16 -5.66 -6.43
CA ALA A 721 -28.45 -6.34 -6.32
C ALA A 721 -28.82 -7.18 -7.54
N MET A 722 -28.27 -6.89 -8.74
CA MET A 722 -28.43 -7.71 -9.95
C MET A 722 -27.55 -8.97 -9.95
N GLY A 723 -26.62 -9.11 -8.99
CA GLY A 723 -25.73 -10.25 -8.87
C GLY A 723 -26.47 -11.54 -8.55
N GLU A 724 -26.18 -12.60 -9.33
CA GLU A 724 -26.68 -13.96 -9.11
C GLU A 724 -25.50 -14.92 -9.03
N GLU A 725 -25.71 -16.13 -8.51
CA GLU A 725 -24.69 -17.18 -8.40
C GLU A 725 -23.84 -17.32 -9.67
N GLY A 726 -22.52 -17.21 -9.50
CA GLY A 726 -21.53 -17.31 -10.57
C GLY A 726 -21.37 -16.05 -11.45
N ASP A 727 -22.10 -14.97 -11.19
CA ASP A 727 -21.84 -13.67 -11.84
C ASP A 727 -20.64 -12.96 -11.22
N VAL A 728 -20.17 -11.92 -11.91
CA VAL A 728 -19.25 -10.93 -11.34
C VAL A 728 -19.75 -9.51 -11.58
N VAL A 729 -19.83 -8.73 -10.50
CA VAL A 729 -20.06 -7.30 -10.52
C VAL A 729 -18.72 -6.58 -10.48
N VAL A 730 -18.48 -5.67 -11.41
CA VAL A 730 -17.24 -4.89 -11.52
C VAL A 730 -17.57 -3.41 -11.33
N VAL A 731 -17.09 -2.82 -10.25
CA VAL A 731 -17.19 -1.39 -9.97
C VAL A 731 -15.86 -0.72 -10.28
N ALA A 732 -15.81 0.01 -11.40
CA ALA A 732 -14.59 0.62 -11.91
C ALA A 732 -14.61 2.16 -11.80
N GLY A 733 -13.41 2.74 -11.73
CA GLY A 733 -13.18 4.19 -11.81
C GLY A 733 -12.46 4.75 -10.59
N LYS A 734 -13.08 4.67 -9.41
CA LYS A 734 -12.55 5.23 -8.16
C LYS A 734 -11.56 4.33 -7.44
N GLY A 735 -11.79 3.01 -7.43
CA GLY A 735 -10.92 2.06 -6.75
C GLY A 735 -10.77 2.34 -5.25
N HIS A 736 -9.67 3.00 -4.88
CA HIS A 736 -9.33 3.33 -3.49
C HIS A 736 -9.71 4.78 -3.10
N GLU A 737 -10.19 5.59 -4.04
CA GLU A 737 -10.63 6.96 -3.77
C GLU A 737 -11.91 6.96 -2.93
N THR A 738 -11.86 7.56 -1.75
CA THR A 738 -12.97 7.60 -0.76
C THR A 738 -13.71 8.94 -0.76
N TYR A 739 -13.79 9.60 -1.92
CA TYR A 739 -14.42 10.91 -2.04
C TYR A 739 -15.18 11.07 -3.36
N HIS A 740 -16.17 11.96 -3.35
CA HIS A 740 -16.87 12.46 -4.53
C HIS A 740 -16.70 13.99 -4.62
N ILE A 741 -16.31 14.50 -5.79
CA ILE A 741 -16.07 15.94 -5.99
C ILE A 741 -17.10 16.53 -6.97
N GLU A 742 -17.92 17.45 -6.48
CA GLU A 742 -18.88 18.24 -7.26
C GLU A 742 -18.68 19.74 -6.98
N GLY A 743 -18.30 20.49 -8.01
CA GLY A 743 -17.78 21.85 -7.86
C GLY A 743 -16.57 21.89 -6.92
N ASP A 744 -16.70 22.67 -5.83
CA ASP A 744 -15.69 22.80 -4.78
C ASP A 744 -15.96 21.90 -3.56
N LYS A 745 -17.03 21.09 -3.58
CA LYS A 745 -17.40 20.21 -2.47
C LYS A 745 -16.74 18.84 -2.63
N LYS A 746 -16.13 18.34 -1.56
CA LYS A 746 -15.54 17.00 -1.45
C LYS A 746 -16.31 16.24 -0.37
N ASP A 747 -17.24 15.40 -0.80
CA ASP A 747 -18.06 14.57 0.09
C ASP A 747 -17.45 13.16 0.22
N PHE A 748 -17.68 12.50 1.34
CA PHE A 748 -17.21 11.13 1.55
C PHE A 748 -18.02 10.15 0.70
N PHE A 749 -17.34 9.29 -0.03
CA PHE A 749 -17.95 8.24 -0.86
C PHE A 749 -16.92 7.16 -1.18
N ASP A 750 -17.17 5.92 -0.77
CA ASP A 750 -16.27 4.78 -1.02
C ASP A 750 -17.03 3.65 -1.72
N ASP A 751 -16.62 3.28 -2.94
CA ASP A 751 -17.24 2.19 -3.69
C ASP A 751 -17.24 0.86 -2.91
N ARG A 752 -16.24 0.63 -2.05
CA ARG A 752 -16.08 -0.62 -1.29
C ARG A 752 -17.10 -0.70 -0.17
N GLU A 753 -17.28 0.40 0.58
CA GLU A 753 -18.32 0.47 1.61
C GLU A 753 -19.71 0.37 1.00
N GLU A 754 -19.96 1.03 -0.13
CA GLU A 754 -21.25 0.93 -0.82
C GLU A 754 -21.54 -0.48 -1.34
N CYS A 755 -20.49 -1.23 -1.76
CA CYS A 755 -20.63 -2.64 -2.13
C CYS A 755 -20.95 -3.52 -0.91
N ARG A 756 -20.20 -3.37 0.19
CA ARG A 756 -20.43 -4.15 1.43
C ARG A 756 -21.82 -3.90 1.99
N GLU A 757 -22.22 -2.63 2.10
CA GLU A 757 -23.56 -2.27 2.55
C GLU A 757 -24.63 -2.84 1.61
N ALA A 758 -24.43 -2.81 0.29
CA ALA A 758 -25.39 -3.39 -0.65
C ALA A 758 -25.56 -4.90 -0.46
N LEU A 759 -24.45 -5.62 -0.29
CA LEU A 759 -24.42 -7.07 -0.13
C LEU A 759 -25.26 -7.54 1.07
N GLN A 760 -25.24 -6.80 2.18
CA GLN A 760 -26.05 -7.11 3.37
C GLN A 760 -27.56 -7.17 3.11
N TYR A 761 -28.06 -6.46 2.09
CA TYR A 761 -29.49 -6.45 1.73
C TYR A 761 -29.85 -7.38 0.56
N VAL A 762 -28.87 -7.98 -0.13
CA VAL A 762 -29.13 -8.81 -1.32
C VAL A 762 -29.99 -10.02 -0.95
N ASP A 763 -29.68 -10.68 0.16
CA ASP A 763 -30.45 -11.83 0.64
C ASP A 763 -31.88 -11.44 1.02
N GLU A 764 -32.08 -10.28 1.65
CA GLU A 764 -33.42 -9.77 1.97
C GLU A 764 -34.24 -9.49 0.71
N LEU A 765 -33.62 -8.90 -0.32
CA LEU A 765 -34.28 -8.62 -1.60
C LEU A 765 -34.68 -9.92 -2.32
N HIS A 766 -33.80 -10.91 -2.33
CA HIS A 766 -34.07 -12.23 -2.91
C HIS A 766 -35.15 -12.98 -2.12
N GLN A 767 -35.11 -12.95 -0.78
CA GLN A 767 -36.13 -13.54 0.09
C GLN A 767 -37.49 -12.85 -0.06
N ALA A 768 -37.52 -11.53 -0.28
CA ALA A 768 -38.73 -10.77 -0.57
C ALA A 768 -39.33 -11.07 -1.95
N GLY A 769 -38.64 -11.85 -2.80
CA GLY A 769 -39.08 -12.21 -4.14
C GLY A 769 -39.09 -11.03 -5.12
N ILE A 770 -38.28 -10.00 -4.84
CA ILE A 770 -38.11 -8.85 -5.73
C ILE A 770 -37.26 -9.30 -6.92
N ASP A 771 -37.79 -9.15 -8.13
CA ASP A 771 -37.02 -9.44 -9.35
C ASP A 771 -35.97 -8.33 -9.55
N THR A 772 -34.74 -8.64 -9.16
CA THR A 772 -33.60 -7.73 -9.26
C THR A 772 -32.97 -7.73 -10.66
N SER A 773 -33.26 -8.75 -11.48
CA SER A 773 -32.72 -8.91 -12.83
C SER A 773 -33.23 -7.85 -13.81
N GLU A 774 -34.39 -7.26 -13.50
CA GLU A 774 -35.05 -6.19 -14.25
C GLU A 774 -35.41 -4.99 -13.38
N PHE A 775 -34.62 -4.69 -12.32
CA PHE A 775 -34.88 -3.54 -11.43
C PHE A 775 -35.28 -2.29 -12.24
N PRO A 776 -36.51 -1.77 -12.07
CA PRO A 776 -37.03 -0.72 -12.93
C PRO A 776 -36.45 0.63 -12.52
N TRP A 777 -35.68 1.20 -13.43
CA TRP A 777 -35.15 2.56 -13.33
C TRP A 777 -36.23 3.57 -13.67
N ARG A 778 -37.13 3.85 -12.73
CA ARG A 778 -37.80 5.16 -12.77
C ARG A 778 -36.89 6.16 -12.09
N LEU A 779 -36.59 7.26 -12.78
CA LEU A 779 -36.31 8.52 -12.10
C LEU A 779 -37.41 8.67 -11.05
N PRO A 780 -37.10 8.85 -9.75
CA PRO A 780 -38.11 9.26 -8.81
C PRO A 780 -38.70 10.55 -9.36
N GLU A 781 -39.93 10.49 -9.86
CA GLU A 781 -40.70 11.70 -10.09
C GLU A 781 -40.78 12.40 -8.73
N SER A 782 -39.99 13.45 -8.58
CA SER A 782 -40.22 14.59 -7.70
C SER A 782 -41.05 14.32 -6.44
N HIS A 783 -40.39 14.30 -5.28
CA HIS A 783 -40.99 14.82 -4.05
C HIS A 783 -40.15 15.96 -3.49
#